data_AF-A0A969MP84-F1
#
_entry.id   AF-A0A969MP84-F1
#
_cell.length_a   1.000
_cell.length_b   1.000
_cell.length_c   1.000
_cell.angle_alpha   90.00
_cell.angle_beta   90.00
_cell.angle_gamma   90.00
#
_symmetry.space_group_name_H-M   'P 1'
#
loop_
_entity.id
_entity.type
_entity.pdbx_description
1 polymer ?
#
loop_
_entity_poly.entity_id
_entity_poly.type
_entity_poly.pdbx_seq_one_letter_code
_entity_poly.pdbx_strand_id
1 'polypeptide(L)'
;MKSNINVKGSTFITTVAGLLLTGASIVTFVTSDKQNTKNFSLNFGLLSLGLTVGSVTASNLMATKVLGEDERATNKFTSEIKGLDRINTELKDRLFAQKTVLTEHETKVNELEKLVVEKDIVVQNLRVAFENLQRETVIKHRELDAQLARENTDRVDLYAGIIKAFSSDLNYKVDESYNGLARSVESKLASPKYTVLHSRLQEFWNKLSESLATSRKLLLDLQEIEFSTTELTDIYFAISGEIATRKVQYRNLLNTVERTTLKEFEEELRERRDPKNYVPKSKVIQALDSNDAYYGNQKDYFSTALSQQLENLNNLRENVSDLINQIDEKNLEIANLKSEINQNRKPLKWTLANSRELEIGNMIIDYFWKDGTGYYLDRSFHESDGYDCKLYFQIDRNPRQIVENELNERSEELQQFCRVLKPVTFKYSGSKGLMVATVTLKERPKAEPLADISRICKPHTFFKAAVSGYERWRVTGGSQAGKSPTAQFIADAITAYSSKEVKVRLFNPQHGSKKDNWQYRAEGRNAEECLKGFKTLGDEIKYRQSKKLSTDTFDLFIFDELDSIIDEMGATKVKQPLRYAIKQASHQDVGIIIIGQSSAANVVSGMTWSDWNSTAQFHLGDNAKLFIENRWDKEPELRDEYLKQFATVRDFYQRKNDELGLTISDYGYFRFAFVAIPNQKAYFIEIPAFIFEPVEKPEASAQLDEKIEPIAHAVRSTAQPTPENCPKCGSTNLGTHGALRHKCKDCGKTWKSK
;
A
#
# COMPACT_ATOMS: atom_id res chain seq x y z
N MET A 1 -52.71 -2.86 -56.87
CA MET A 1 -53.87 -3.20 -57.71
C MET A 1 -54.80 -1.99 -57.74
N LYS A 2 -54.93 -1.27 -58.86
CA LYS A 2 -55.91 -0.18 -59.01
C LYS A 2 -57.23 -0.77 -59.50
N SER A 3 -58.26 -0.81 -58.65
CA SER A 3 -59.62 -1.11 -59.11
C SER A 3 -60.19 0.16 -59.75
N ASN A 4 -60.04 0.30 -61.07
CA ASN A 4 -60.79 1.30 -61.84
C ASN A 4 -62.25 0.88 -61.87
N ILE A 5 -63.05 1.36 -60.91
CA ILE A 5 -64.50 1.32 -61.04
C ILE A 5 -64.86 2.23 -62.21
N ASN A 6 -65.22 1.64 -63.34
CA ASN A 6 -65.48 2.36 -64.59
C ASN A 6 -66.87 3.03 -64.56
N VAL A 7 -66.99 4.11 -63.79
CA VAL A 7 -68.23 4.91 -63.66
C VAL A 7 -68.65 5.54 -64.99
N LYS A 8 -67.72 5.69 -65.95
CA LYS A 8 -67.97 6.29 -67.29
C LYS A 8 -68.94 5.48 -68.16
N GLY A 9 -69.02 4.16 -67.96
CA GLY A 9 -69.90 3.31 -68.77
C GLY A 9 -71.39 3.55 -68.49
N SER A 10 -71.76 3.67 -67.22
CA SER A 10 -73.17 3.86 -66.82
C SER A 10 -73.71 5.24 -67.20
N THR A 11 -72.88 6.29 -67.07
CA THR A 11 -73.25 7.67 -67.38
C THR A 11 -73.33 7.94 -68.88
N PHE A 12 -72.48 7.29 -69.68
CA PHE A 12 -72.60 7.33 -71.14
C PHE A 12 -73.91 6.69 -71.61
N ILE A 13 -74.27 5.52 -71.05
CA ILE A 13 -75.50 4.80 -71.43
C ILE A 13 -76.75 5.61 -71.05
N THR A 14 -76.84 6.18 -69.84
CA THR A 14 -77.99 7.02 -69.44
C THR A 14 -78.05 8.33 -70.22
N THR A 15 -76.91 8.93 -70.57
CA THR A 15 -76.87 10.17 -71.37
C THR A 15 -77.34 9.91 -72.81
N VAL A 16 -76.86 8.83 -73.43
CA VAL A 16 -77.26 8.44 -74.79
C VAL A 16 -78.74 8.02 -74.81
N ALA A 17 -79.20 7.23 -73.84
CA ALA A 17 -80.61 6.85 -73.72
C ALA A 17 -81.52 8.08 -73.53
N GLY A 18 -81.14 9.03 -72.66
CA GLY A 18 -81.90 10.26 -72.45
C GLY A 18 -81.95 11.13 -73.71
N LEU A 19 -80.85 11.26 -74.46
CA LEU A 19 -80.82 12.00 -75.73
C LEU A 19 -81.66 11.32 -76.82
N LEU A 20 -81.60 9.98 -76.93
CA LEU A 20 -82.42 9.22 -77.88
C LEU A 20 -83.92 9.35 -77.56
N LEU A 21 -84.29 9.27 -76.29
CA LEU A 21 -85.68 9.45 -75.86
C LEU A 21 -86.16 10.89 -76.09
N THR A 22 -85.31 11.88 -75.86
CA THR A 22 -85.63 13.29 -76.15
C THR A 22 -85.80 13.50 -77.66
N GLY A 23 -84.91 12.95 -78.49
CA GLY A 23 -85.00 13.00 -79.95
C GLY A 23 -86.26 12.31 -80.48
N ALA A 24 -86.58 11.11 -80.00
CA ALA A 24 -87.81 10.39 -80.35
C ALA A 24 -89.07 11.17 -79.93
N SER A 25 -89.03 11.82 -78.77
CA SER A 25 -90.14 12.63 -78.26
C SER A 25 -90.37 13.89 -79.09
N ILE A 26 -89.30 14.56 -79.55
CA ILE A 26 -89.36 15.72 -80.45
C ILE A 26 -89.91 15.30 -81.82
N VAL A 27 -89.43 14.19 -82.38
CA VAL A 27 -89.93 13.66 -83.67
C VAL A 27 -91.41 13.30 -83.57
N THR A 28 -91.85 12.68 -82.46
CA THR A 28 -93.25 12.34 -82.21
C THR A 28 -94.13 13.58 -81.99
N PHE A 29 -93.59 14.63 -81.37
CA PHE A 29 -94.27 15.92 -81.21
C PHE A 29 -94.55 16.60 -82.55
N VAL A 30 -93.58 16.54 -83.47
CA VAL A 30 -93.67 17.19 -84.79
C VAL A 30 -94.58 16.41 -85.74
N THR A 31 -94.62 15.08 -85.64
CA THR A 31 -95.33 14.21 -86.62
C THR A 31 -96.75 13.80 -86.21
N SER A 32 -97.16 13.98 -84.97
CA SER A 32 -98.50 13.57 -84.50
C SER A 32 -99.55 14.67 -84.66
N ASP A 33 -100.71 14.37 -85.28
CA ASP A 33 -101.83 15.33 -85.39
C ASP A 33 -102.76 15.37 -84.16
N LYS A 34 -102.59 14.47 -83.18
CA LYS A 34 -103.39 14.43 -81.95
C LYS A 34 -102.76 15.28 -80.83
N GLN A 35 -103.53 16.25 -80.30
CA GLN A 35 -103.09 17.19 -79.25
C GLN A 35 -102.59 16.48 -77.97
N ASN A 36 -103.27 15.41 -77.54
CA ASN A 36 -102.87 14.65 -76.35
C ASN A 36 -101.52 13.96 -76.51
N THR A 37 -101.22 13.45 -77.70
CA THR A 37 -99.92 12.83 -78.01
C THR A 37 -98.79 13.86 -78.02
N LYS A 38 -99.04 15.08 -78.51
CA LYS A 38 -98.08 16.19 -78.46
C LYS A 38 -97.76 16.61 -77.02
N ASN A 39 -98.77 16.79 -76.18
CA ASN A 39 -98.53 17.17 -74.78
C ASN A 39 -97.79 16.07 -74.00
N PHE A 40 -98.12 14.80 -74.27
CA PHE A 40 -97.41 13.68 -73.66
C PHE A 40 -95.95 13.61 -74.12
N SER A 41 -95.68 13.75 -75.42
CA SER A 41 -94.31 13.70 -75.94
C SER A 41 -93.46 14.89 -75.49
N LEU A 42 -94.03 16.09 -75.36
CA LEU A 42 -93.33 17.25 -74.81
C LEU A 42 -92.92 17.03 -73.35
N ASN A 43 -93.85 16.56 -72.51
CA ASN A 43 -93.58 16.26 -71.10
C ASN A 43 -92.55 15.14 -70.95
N PHE A 44 -92.65 14.09 -71.78
CA PHE A 44 -91.70 13.00 -71.78
C PHE A 44 -90.30 13.45 -72.23
N GLY A 45 -90.22 14.33 -73.24
CA GLY A 45 -88.98 14.94 -73.70
C GLY A 45 -88.32 15.86 -72.67
N LEU A 46 -89.10 16.64 -71.92
CA LEU A 46 -88.58 17.49 -70.85
C LEU A 46 -88.07 16.66 -69.66
N LEU A 47 -88.78 15.57 -69.30
CA LEU A 47 -88.34 14.64 -68.27
C LEU A 47 -87.04 13.92 -68.68
N SER A 48 -86.92 13.49 -69.93
CA SER A 48 -85.70 12.85 -70.43
C SER A 48 -84.52 13.81 -70.49
N LEU A 49 -84.75 15.09 -70.82
CA LEU A 49 -83.73 16.14 -70.78
C LEU A 49 -83.28 16.46 -69.34
N GLY A 50 -84.21 16.45 -68.38
CA GLY A 50 -83.90 16.61 -66.96
C GLY A 50 -83.01 15.49 -66.41
N LEU A 51 -83.27 14.25 -66.84
CA LEU A 51 -82.47 13.08 -66.45
C LEU A 51 -81.04 13.11 -67.01
N THR A 52 -80.83 13.58 -68.24
CA THR A 52 -79.49 13.73 -68.85
C THR A 52 -78.67 14.80 -68.14
N VAL A 53 -79.25 15.99 -67.90
CA VAL A 53 -78.53 17.09 -67.23
C VAL A 53 -78.23 16.75 -65.76
N GLY A 54 -79.18 16.11 -65.06
CA GLY A 54 -78.99 15.65 -63.68
C GLY A 54 -77.90 14.57 -63.54
N SER A 55 -77.79 13.66 -64.52
CA SER A 55 -76.79 12.59 -64.49
C SER A 55 -75.37 13.11 -64.73
N VAL A 56 -75.19 14.07 -65.64
CA VAL A 56 -73.88 14.68 -65.95
C VAL A 56 -73.36 15.50 -64.76
N THR A 57 -74.23 16.27 -64.13
CA THR A 57 -73.87 17.11 -62.96
C THR A 57 -73.53 16.26 -61.74
N ALA A 58 -74.31 15.21 -61.44
CA ALA A 58 -74.03 14.28 -60.35
C ALA A 58 -72.71 13.51 -60.56
N SER A 59 -72.41 13.10 -61.80
CA SER A 59 -71.17 12.39 -62.12
C SER A 59 -69.92 13.26 -61.93
N ASN A 60 -69.96 14.54 -62.31
CA ASN A 60 -68.85 15.46 -62.11
C ASN A 60 -68.61 15.78 -60.62
N LEU A 61 -69.68 15.82 -59.82
CA LEU A 61 -69.59 16.09 -58.38
C LEU A 61 -69.11 14.87 -57.59
N MET A 62 -69.46 13.65 -58.03
CA MET A 62 -68.88 12.42 -57.47
C MET A 62 -67.41 12.24 -57.88
N ALA A 63 -67.04 12.53 -59.14
CA ALA A 63 -65.65 12.41 -59.57
C ALA A 63 -64.70 13.34 -58.79
N THR A 64 -65.13 14.58 -58.50
CA THR A 64 -64.32 15.54 -57.73
C THR A 64 -64.22 15.17 -56.25
N LYS A 65 -65.27 14.62 -55.63
CA LYS A 65 -65.19 14.08 -54.26
C LYS A 65 -64.32 12.83 -54.15
N VAL A 66 -64.47 11.88 -55.08
CA VAL A 66 -63.70 10.62 -55.08
C VAL A 66 -62.22 10.87 -55.32
N LEU A 67 -61.85 11.79 -56.23
CA LEU A 67 -60.46 12.17 -56.45
C LEU A 67 -59.83 12.86 -55.23
N GLY A 68 -60.59 13.73 -54.55
CA GLY A 68 -60.12 14.38 -53.32
C GLY A 68 -59.95 13.43 -52.13
N GLU A 69 -60.77 12.38 -52.03
CA GLU A 69 -60.61 11.34 -51.01
C GLU A 69 -59.47 10.36 -51.33
N ASP A 70 -59.27 10.01 -52.61
CA ASP A 70 -58.15 9.16 -53.05
C ASP A 70 -56.80 9.86 -52.88
N GLU A 71 -56.72 11.17 -53.13
CA GLU A 71 -55.51 11.96 -52.92
C GLU A 71 -55.18 12.10 -51.42
N ARG A 72 -56.19 12.27 -50.56
CA ARG A 72 -56.00 12.27 -49.10
C ARG A 72 -55.55 10.90 -48.58
N ALA A 73 -56.12 9.81 -49.08
CA ALA A 73 -55.72 8.45 -48.71
C ALA A 73 -54.29 8.16 -49.18
N THR A 74 -53.94 8.54 -50.41
CA THR A 74 -52.61 8.34 -50.98
C THR A 74 -51.54 9.15 -50.24
N ASN A 75 -51.83 10.39 -49.87
CA ASN A 75 -50.94 11.22 -49.06
C ASN A 75 -50.75 10.66 -47.64
N LYS A 76 -51.82 10.14 -47.03
CA LYS A 76 -51.75 9.47 -45.73
C LYS A 76 -50.83 8.24 -45.79
N PHE A 77 -51.07 7.33 -46.74
CA PHE A 77 -50.23 6.13 -46.90
C PHE A 77 -48.77 6.48 -47.27
N THR A 78 -48.54 7.51 -48.08
CA THR A 78 -47.18 7.96 -48.41
C THR A 78 -46.46 8.50 -47.17
N SER A 79 -47.16 9.21 -46.29
CA SER A 79 -46.59 9.69 -45.02
C SER A 79 -46.29 8.55 -44.04
N GLU A 80 -47.17 7.53 -43.98
CA GLU A 80 -46.96 6.32 -43.17
C GLU A 80 -45.76 5.50 -43.68
N ILE A 81 -45.63 5.32 -45.00
CA ILE A 81 -44.47 4.63 -45.61
C ILE A 81 -43.16 5.38 -45.30
N LYS A 82 -43.14 6.70 -45.43
CA LYS A 82 -41.97 7.51 -45.05
C LYS A 82 -41.64 7.40 -43.55
N GLY A 83 -42.66 7.31 -42.70
CA GLY A 83 -42.49 7.06 -41.27
C GLY A 83 -41.87 5.68 -40.99
N LEU A 84 -42.37 4.64 -41.65
CA LEU A 84 -41.84 3.28 -41.54
C LEU A 84 -40.41 3.16 -42.07
N ASP A 85 -40.06 3.82 -43.18
CA ASP A 85 -38.70 3.85 -43.71
C ASP A 85 -37.71 4.52 -42.75
N ARG A 86 -38.13 5.61 -42.08
CA ARG A 86 -37.32 6.23 -41.02
C ARG A 86 -37.08 5.26 -39.86
N ILE A 87 -38.11 4.57 -39.38
CA ILE A 87 -37.99 3.59 -38.30
C ILE A 87 -37.07 2.43 -38.72
N ASN A 88 -37.20 1.95 -39.96
CA ASN A 88 -36.34 0.87 -40.48
C ASN A 88 -34.87 1.30 -40.58
N THR A 89 -34.62 2.57 -40.95
CA THR A 89 -33.27 3.15 -40.96
C THR A 89 -32.70 3.24 -39.56
N GLU A 90 -33.48 3.76 -38.61
CA GLU A 90 -33.07 3.86 -37.20
C GLU A 90 -32.80 2.46 -36.58
N LEU A 91 -33.61 1.46 -36.89
CA LEU A 91 -33.40 0.08 -36.45
C LEU A 91 -32.11 -0.52 -37.04
N LYS A 92 -31.80 -0.23 -38.31
CA LYS A 92 -30.53 -0.66 -38.92
C LYS A 92 -29.33 -0.01 -38.26
N ASP A 93 -29.41 1.28 -37.96
CA ASP A 93 -28.33 2.01 -37.27
C ASP A 93 -28.12 1.47 -35.84
N ARG A 94 -29.21 1.21 -35.11
CA ARG A 94 -29.15 0.55 -33.79
C ARG A 94 -28.55 -0.85 -33.87
N LEU A 95 -28.93 -1.64 -34.87
CA LEU A 95 -28.39 -2.99 -35.07
C LEU A 95 -26.91 -2.96 -35.42
N PHE A 96 -26.48 -1.98 -36.23
CA PHE A 96 -25.07 -1.76 -36.53
C PHE A 96 -24.27 -1.36 -35.28
N ALA A 97 -24.79 -0.42 -34.48
CA ALA A 97 -24.18 -0.02 -33.21
C ALA A 97 -24.06 -1.20 -32.24
N GLN A 98 -25.10 -2.03 -32.11
CA GLN A 98 -25.05 -3.24 -31.28
C GLN A 98 -24.01 -4.25 -31.78
N LYS A 99 -23.87 -4.43 -33.09
CA LYS A 99 -22.87 -5.33 -33.67
C LYS A 99 -21.45 -4.86 -33.37
N THR A 100 -21.19 -3.56 -33.43
CA THR A 100 -19.90 -2.96 -33.06
C THR A 100 -19.56 -3.20 -31.59
N VAL A 101 -20.54 -2.98 -30.69
CA VAL A 101 -20.37 -3.26 -29.26
C VAL A 101 -20.10 -4.74 -29.00
N LEU A 102 -20.78 -5.64 -29.72
CA LEU A 102 -20.58 -7.08 -29.58
C LEU A 102 -19.17 -7.51 -30.00
N THR A 103 -18.66 -6.95 -31.11
CA THR A 103 -17.27 -7.20 -31.53
C THR A 103 -16.24 -6.65 -30.54
N GLU A 104 -16.50 -5.51 -29.89
CA GLU A 104 -15.61 -4.97 -28.84
C GLU A 104 -15.64 -5.85 -27.56
N HIS A 105 -16.79 -6.45 -27.24
CA HIS A 105 -16.86 -7.42 -26.15
C HIS A 105 -16.12 -8.71 -26.47
N GLU A 106 -16.22 -9.22 -27.70
CA GLU A 106 -15.46 -10.40 -28.14
C GLU A 106 -13.95 -10.18 -28.05
N THR A 107 -13.45 -9.00 -28.44
CA THR A 107 -12.01 -8.70 -28.30
C THR A 107 -11.57 -8.64 -26.85
N LYS A 108 -12.37 -8.02 -25.96
CA LYS A 108 -12.08 -7.98 -24.52
C LYS A 108 -12.11 -9.37 -23.88
N VAL A 109 -13.03 -10.25 -24.28
CA VAL A 109 -13.07 -11.64 -23.79
C VAL A 109 -11.80 -12.39 -24.20
N ASN A 110 -11.37 -12.26 -25.46
CA ASN A 110 -10.13 -12.89 -25.93
C ASN A 110 -8.88 -12.37 -25.21
N GLU A 111 -8.83 -11.07 -24.87
CA GLU A 111 -7.73 -10.49 -24.07
C GLU A 111 -7.74 -11.03 -22.63
N LEU A 112 -8.92 -11.14 -22.02
CA LEU A 112 -9.06 -11.69 -20.68
C LEU A 112 -8.70 -13.18 -20.63
N GLU A 113 -9.08 -13.97 -21.63
CA GLU A 113 -8.69 -15.39 -21.72
C GLU A 113 -7.17 -15.56 -21.80
N LYS A 114 -6.48 -14.73 -22.58
CA LYS A 114 -5.00 -14.73 -22.62
C LYS A 114 -4.38 -14.43 -21.26
N LEU A 115 -4.90 -13.42 -20.56
CA LEU A 115 -4.44 -13.06 -19.21
C LEU A 115 -4.69 -14.16 -18.19
N VAL A 116 -5.79 -14.91 -18.31
CA VAL A 116 -6.08 -16.06 -17.43
C VAL A 116 -5.04 -17.16 -17.65
N VAL A 117 -4.73 -17.49 -18.92
CA VAL A 117 -3.70 -18.50 -19.24
C VAL A 117 -2.32 -18.09 -18.72
N GLU A 118 -1.92 -16.82 -18.88
CA GLU A 118 -0.66 -16.31 -18.35
C GLU A 118 -0.59 -16.43 -16.82
N LYS A 119 -1.69 -16.11 -16.12
CA LYS A 119 -1.75 -16.23 -14.65
C LYS A 119 -1.71 -17.69 -14.19
N ASP A 120 -2.36 -18.60 -14.90
CA ASP A 120 -2.32 -20.04 -14.56
C ASP A 120 -0.91 -20.62 -14.66
N ILE A 121 -0.11 -20.18 -15.64
CA ILE A 121 1.31 -20.56 -15.75
C ILE A 121 2.10 -20.08 -14.53
N VAL A 122 1.88 -18.84 -14.08
CA VAL A 122 2.54 -18.30 -12.88
C VAL A 122 2.13 -19.08 -11.63
N VAL A 123 0.84 -19.41 -11.47
CA VAL A 123 0.35 -20.20 -10.34
C VAL A 123 0.97 -21.60 -10.31
N GLN A 124 1.13 -22.25 -11.47
CA GLN A 124 1.80 -23.56 -11.55
C GLN A 124 3.27 -23.46 -11.15
N ASN A 125 3.99 -22.44 -11.62
CA ASN A 125 5.39 -22.22 -11.25
C ASN A 125 5.55 -21.99 -9.74
N LEU A 126 4.62 -21.24 -9.12
CA LEU A 126 4.62 -21.02 -7.67
C LEU A 126 4.32 -22.30 -6.88
N ARG A 127 3.42 -23.17 -7.37
CA ARG A 127 3.16 -24.48 -6.74
C ARG A 127 4.40 -25.36 -6.73
N VAL A 128 5.10 -25.47 -7.87
CA VAL A 128 6.34 -26.24 -7.98
C VAL A 128 7.42 -25.69 -7.04
N ALA A 129 7.57 -24.37 -6.97
CA ALA A 129 8.52 -23.73 -6.05
C ALA A 129 8.19 -24.03 -4.58
N PHE A 130 6.91 -24.00 -4.21
CA PHE A 130 6.45 -24.31 -2.86
C PHE A 130 6.72 -25.76 -2.47
N GLU A 131 6.45 -26.72 -3.36
CA GLU A 131 6.74 -28.14 -3.11
C GLU A 131 8.25 -28.42 -2.96
N ASN A 132 9.08 -27.69 -3.71
CA ASN A 132 10.54 -27.79 -3.58
C ASN A 132 11.02 -27.24 -2.24
N LEU A 133 10.50 -26.09 -1.80
CA LEU A 133 10.79 -25.51 -0.49
C LEU A 133 10.37 -26.44 0.65
N GLN A 134 9.18 -27.06 0.56
CA GLN A 134 8.73 -28.03 1.57
C GLN A 134 9.63 -29.27 1.62
N ARG A 135 10.13 -29.75 0.48
CA ARG A 135 11.10 -30.85 0.47
C ARG A 135 12.43 -30.46 1.10
N GLU A 136 12.93 -29.26 0.80
CA GLU A 136 14.20 -28.77 1.36
C GLU A 136 14.13 -28.60 2.88
N THR A 137 13.03 -28.08 3.41
CA THR A 137 12.86 -27.92 4.87
C THR A 137 12.85 -29.25 5.61
N VAL A 138 12.16 -30.26 5.07
CA VAL A 138 12.14 -31.61 5.66
C VAL A 138 13.53 -32.24 5.67
N ILE A 139 14.32 -32.05 4.60
CA ILE A 139 15.70 -32.55 4.53
C ILE A 139 16.56 -31.86 5.59
N LYS A 140 16.51 -30.53 5.69
CA LYS A 140 17.31 -29.79 6.68
C LYS A 140 16.95 -30.13 8.12
N HIS A 141 15.68 -30.36 8.44
CA HIS A 141 15.30 -30.82 9.77
C HIS A 141 15.89 -32.19 10.11
N ARG A 142 15.86 -33.14 9.17
CA ARG A 142 16.50 -34.45 9.38
C ARG A 142 18.02 -34.34 9.56
N GLU A 143 18.67 -33.44 8.83
CA GLU A 143 20.11 -33.19 8.99
C GLU A 143 20.43 -32.61 10.37
N LEU A 144 19.62 -31.66 10.84
CA LEU A 144 19.80 -31.03 12.16
C LEU A 144 19.60 -32.05 13.29
N ASP A 145 18.54 -32.88 13.21
CA ASP A 145 18.28 -33.93 14.20
C ASP A 145 19.42 -34.95 14.25
N ALA A 146 19.99 -35.31 13.08
CA ALA A 146 21.14 -36.20 13.01
C ALA A 146 22.41 -35.58 13.60
N GLN A 147 22.63 -34.27 13.44
CA GLN A 147 23.76 -33.56 14.06
C GLN A 147 23.61 -33.50 15.58
N LEU A 148 22.42 -33.15 16.08
CA LEU A 148 22.13 -33.11 17.52
C LEU A 148 22.31 -34.49 18.19
N ALA A 149 21.89 -35.57 17.51
CA ALA A 149 22.09 -36.93 18.01
C ALA A 149 23.59 -37.30 18.09
N ARG A 150 24.40 -36.90 17.10
CA ARG A 150 25.86 -37.11 17.12
C ARG A 150 26.53 -36.33 18.23
N GLU A 151 26.25 -35.04 18.36
CA GLU A 151 26.84 -34.19 19.41
C GLU A 151 26.50 -34.71 20.82
N ASN A 152 25.27 -35.18 21.04
CA ASN A 152 24.91 -35.79 22.32
C ASN A 152 25.72 -37.06 22.61
N THR A 153 25.94 -37.90 21.59
CA THR A 153 26.74 -39.13 21.75
C THR A 153 28.21 -38.80 22.03
N ASP A 154 28.79 -37.87 21.28
CA ASP A 154 30.18 -37.43 21.44
C ASP A 154 30.43 -36.81 22.83
N ARG A 155 29.46 -36.06 23.36
CA ARG A 155 29.54 -35.51 24.72
C ARG A 155 29.49 -36.60 25.78
N VAL A 156 28.58 -37.57 25.66
CA VAL A 156 28.49 -38.70 26.60
C VAL A 156 29.80 -39.49 26.63
N ASP A 157 30.38 -39.77 25.45
CA ASP A 157 31.65 -40.50 25.34
C ASP A 157 32.83 -39.71 25.93
N LEU A 158 32.89 -38.39 25.72
CA LEU A 158 33.90 -37.52 26.32
C LEU A 158 33.84 -37.55 27.85
N TYR A 159 32.63 -37.44 28.43
CA TYR A 159 32.46 -37.47 29.89
C TYR A 159 32.82 -38.83 30.48
N ALA A 160 32.42 -39.93 29.84
CA ALA A 160 32.82 -41.27 30.24
C ALA A 160 34.36 -41.43 30.20
N GLY A 161 35.02 -40.86 29.18
CA GLY A 161 36.48 -40.81 29.08
C GLY A 161 37.14 -40.05 30.23
N ILE A 162 36.59 -38.88 30.60
CA ILE A 162 37.09 -38.05 31.71
C ILE A 162 36.93 -38.78 33.06
N ILE A 163 35.75 -39.34 33.35
CA ILE A 163 35.49 -40.09 34.59
C ILE A 163 36.48 -41.27 34.71
N LYS A 164 36.69 -42.01 33.62
CA LYS A 164 37.64 -43.13 33.60
C LYS A 164 39.08 -42.69 33.86
N ALA A 165 39.53 -41.60 33.23
CA ALA A 165 40.87 -41.05 33.44
C ALA A 165 41.07 -40.57 34.90
N PHE A 166 40.09 -39.84 35.45
CA PHE A 166 40.11 -39.37 36.84
C PHE A 166 40.12 -40.53 37.84
N SER A 167 39.25 -41.53 37.65
CA SER A 167 39.19 -42.71 38.50
C SER A 167 40.52 -43.47 38.48
N SER A 168 41.16 -43.61 37.31
CA SER A 168 42.47 -44.28 37.20
C SER A 168 43.58 -43.53 37.94
N ASP A 169 43.66 -42.20 37.82
CA ASP A 169 44.67 -41.39 38.51
C ASP A 169 44.50 -41.43 40.03
N LEU A 170 43.26 -41.27 40.52
CA LEU A 170 42.97 -41.32 41.95
C LEU A 170 43.23 -42.72 42.53
N ASN A 171 42.85 -43.79 41.84
CA ASN A 171 43.17 -45.16 42.26
C ASN A 171 44.68 -45.36 42.40
N TYR A 172 45.45 -44.93 41.39
CA TYR A 172 46.92 -44.99 41.44
C TYR A 172 47.48 -44.22 42.65
N LYS A 173 47.03 -42.98 42.88
CA LYS A 173 47.48 -42.15 44.01
C LYS A 173 47.14 -42.74 45.37
N VAL A 174 45.94 -43.29 45.52
CA VAL A 174 45.48 -43.98 46.73
C VAL A 174 46.38 -45.19 46.97
N ASP A 175 46.53 -46.06 45.98
CA ASP A 175 47.33 -47.27 46.14
C ASP A 175 48.82 -46.95 46.41
N GLU A 176 49.44 -46.05 45.66
CA GLU A 176 50.84 -45.69 45.87
C GLU A 176 51.07 -45.05 47.24
N SER A 177 50.25 -44.07 47.62
CA SER A 177 50.47 -43.31 48.86
C SER A 177 50.12 -44.10 50.11
N TYR A 178 48.99 -44.82 50.13
CA TYR A 178 48.61 -45.62 51.29
C TYR A 178 49.52 -46.83 51.43
N ASN A 179 49.85 -47.56 50.34
CA ASN A 179 50.76 -48.69 50.43
C ASN A 179 52.20 -48.25 50.78
N GLY A 180 52.66 -47.11 50.27
CA GLY A 180 53.95 -46.53 50.64
C GLY A 180 54.04 -46.18 52.12
N LEU A 181 52.99 -45.53 52.67
CA LEU A 181 52.89 -45.24 54.09
C LEU A 181 52.81 -46.52 54.92
N ALA A 182 52.02 -47.50 54.50
CA ALA A 182 51.88 -48.78 55.16
C ALA A 182 53.23 -49.51 55.25
N ARG A 183 53.89 -49.77 54.12
CA ARG A 183 55.21 -50.42 54.10
C ARG A 183 56.22 -49.69 54.99
N SER A 184 56.17 -48.36 55.01
CA SER A 184 57.02 -47.55 55.89
C SER A 184 56.72 -47.83 57.36
N VAL A 185 55.45 -47.79 57.77
CA VAL A 185 55.03 -48.09 59.15
C VAL A 185 55.42 -49.51 59.57
N GLU A 186 55.19 -50.51 58.73
CA GLU A 186 55.60 -51.91 58.98
C GLU A 186 57.11 -52.03 59.17
N SER A 187 57.90 -51.44 58.27
CA SER A 187 59.35 -51.42 58.37
C SER A 187 59.84 -50.76 59.67
N LYS A 188 59.15 -49.72 60.13
CA LYS A 188 59.47 -49.03 61.40
C LYS A 188 59.02 -49.82 62.63
N LEU A 189 57.88 -50.51 62.59
CA LEU A 189 57.44 -51.44 63.65
C LEU A 189 58.36 -52.66 63.79
N ALA A 190 59.01 -53.09 62.71
CA ALA A 190 60.01 -54.15 62.74
C ALA A 190 61.39 -53.70 63.27
N SER A 191 61.61 -52.39 63.42
CA SER A 191 62.92 -51.83 63.77
C SER A 191 63.05 -51.59 65.28
N PRO A 192 64.09 -52.11 65.95
CA PRO A 192 64.32 -51.90 67.37
C PRO A 192 64.61 -50.43 67.74
N LYS A 193 64.91 -49.56 66.76
CA LYS A 193 65.08 -48.12 66.98
C LYS A 193 63.77 -47.42 67.35
N TYR A 194 62.62 -47.98 66.99
CA TYR A 194 61.32 -47.32 67.10
C TYR A 194 60.40 -47.93 68.17
N THR A 195 60.94 -48.79 69.06
CA THR A 195 60.15 -49.52 70.06
C THR A 195 59.33 -48.59 70.97
N VAL A 196 59.87 -47.42 71.31
CA VAL A 196 59.19 -46.38 72.12
C VAL A 196 57.94 -45.82 71.41
N LEU A 197 57.88 -45.88 70.08
CA LEU A 197 56.75 -45.40 69.28
C LEU A 197 55.82 -46.51 68.78
N HIS A 198 56.08 -47.79 69.10
CA HIS A 198 55.28 -48.89 68.53
C HIS A 198 53.78 -48.73 68.77
N SER A 199 53.35 -48.37 69.97
CA SER A 199 51.92 -48.15 70.28
C SER A 199 51.31 -47.04 69.42
N ARG A 200 52.03 -45.94 69.21
CA ARG A 200 51.56 -44.81 68.38
C ARG A 200 51.63 -45.10 66.88
N LEU A 201 52.64 -45.86 66.43
CA LEU A 201 52.73 -46.35 65.05
C LEU A 201 51.58 -47.30 64.72
N GLN A 202 51.18 -48.14 65.68
CA GLN A 202 50.07 -49.08 65.52
C GLN A 202 48.70 -48.37 65.55
N GLU A 203 48.55 -47.34 66.38
CA GLU A 203 47.38 -46.44 66.32
C GLU A 203 47.30 -45.70 64.97
N PHE A 204 48.44 -45.21 64.46
CA PHE A 204 48.52 -44.58 63.15
C PHE A 204 48.19 -45.57 62.02
N TRP A 205 48.64 -46.83 62.12
CA TRP A 205 48.31 -47.90 61.18
C TRP A 205 46.80 -48.15 61.07
N ASN A 206 46.11 -48.26 62.21
CA ASN A 206 44.66 -48.46 62.24
C ASN A 206 43.93 -47.28 61.59
N LYS A 207 44.33 -46.05 61.92
CA LYS A 207 43.81 -44.82 61.29
C LYS A 207 44.08 -44.76 59.80
N LEU A 208 45.24 -45.25 59.34
CA LEU A 208 45.60 -45.34 57.92
C LEU A 208 44.69 -46.33 57.18
N SER A 209 44.35 -47.46 57.81
CA SER A 209 43.45 -48.47 57.24
C SER A 209 42.00 -47.98 57.12
N GLU A 210 41.47 -47.28 58.14
CA GLU A 210 40.15 -46.64 58.08
C GLU A 210 40.06 -45.58 56.98
N SER A 211 41.13 -44.80 56.85
CA SER A 211 41.29 -43.74 55.86
C SER A 211 41.34 -44.30 54.43
N LEU A 212 42.06 -45.41 54.21
CA LEU A 212 42.05 -46.15 52.96
C LEU A 212 40.65 -46.68 52.61
N ALA A 213 39.92 -47.23 53.58
CA ALA A 213 38.56 -47.72 53.36
C ALA A 213 37.60 -46.59 52.94
N THR A 214 37.74 -45.41 53.55
CA THR A 214 36.96 -44.22 53.23
C THR A 214 37.29 -43.70 51.82
N SER A 215 38.58 -43.57 51.48
CA SER A 215 39.02 -43.16 50.15
C SER A 215 38.57 -44.14 49.05
N ARG A 216 38.54 -45.46 49.33
CA ARG A 216 38.02 -46.48 48.40
C ARG A 216 36.52 -46.39 48.18
N LYS A 217 35.75 -46.06 49.23
CA LYS A 217 34.31 -45.83 49.11
C LYS A 217 34.03 -44.64 48.18
N LEU A 218 34.71 -43.51 48.39
CA LEU A 218 34.57 -42.33 47.54
C LEU A 218 34.94 -42.59 46.07
N LEU A 219 35.86 -43.52 45.81
CA LEU A 219 36.20 -43.95 44.44
C LEU A 219 35.13 -44.80 43.76
N LEU A 220 34.37 -45.58 44.53
CA LEU A 220 33.21 -46.32 44.03
C LEU A 220 32.07 -45.35 43.72
N ASP A 221 31.82 -44.39 44.62
CA ASP A 221 30.80 -43.36 44.44
C ASP A 221 31.07 -42.53 43.15
N LEU A 222 32.34 -42.37 42.76
CA LEU A 222 32.75 -41.68 41.52
C LEU A 222 32.27 -42.35 40.22
N GLN A 223 31.93 -43.64 40.25
CA GLN A 223 31.36 -44.37 39.10
C GLN A 223 29.86 -44.12 38.91
N GLU A 224 29.19 -43.60 39.93
CA GLU A 224 27.73 -43.39 39.96
C GLU A 224 27.33 -41.92 39.74
N ILE A 225 28.29 -41.01 39.57
CA ILE A 225 28.04 -39.57 39.39
C ILE A 225 27.46 -39.27 38.02
N GLU A 226 26.27 -38.67 37.98
CA GLU A 226 25.68 -38.11 36.76
C GLU A 226 26.20 -36.68 36.51
N PHE A 227 26.85 -36.49 35.35
CA PHE A 227 27.19 -35.22 34.69
C PHE A 227 27.44 -33.97 35.58
N SER A 228 28.24 -34.12 36.65
CA SER A 228 28.54 -33.04 37.59
C SER A 228 30.05 -32.87 37.78
N THR A 229 30.62 -31.80 37.22
CA THR A 229 32.06 -31.48 37.38
C THR A 229 32.42 -31.10 38.81
N THR A 230 31.46 -30.58 39.57
CA THR A 230 31.65 -30.16 40.98
C THR A 230 31.83 -31.35 41.91
N GLU A 231 31.03 -32.41 41.74
CA GLU A 231 31.12 -33.62 42.56
C GLU A 231 32.44 -34.36 42.31
N LEU A 232 32.88 -34.40 41.04
CA LEU A 232 34.17 -34.93 40.62
C LEU A 232 35.34 -34.22 41.31
N THR A 233 35.31 -32.88 41.37
CA THR A 233 36.36 -32.09 42.03
C THR A 233 36.34 -32.27 43.55
N ASP A 234 35.17 -32.36 44.17
CA ASP A 234 35.04 -32.49 45.62
C ASP A 234 35.62 -33.82 46.11
N ILE A 235 35.36 -34.92 45.40
CA ILE A 235 35.93 -36.23 45.71
C ILE A 235 37.46 -36.21 45.54
N TYR A 236 37.95 -35.58 44.47
CA TYR A 236 39.40 -35.44 44.25
C TYR A 236 40.09 -34.72 45.41
N PHE A 237 39.53 -33.59 45.85
CA PHE A 237 40.08 -32.83 46.96
C PHE A 237 39.95 -33.54 48.31
N ALA A 238 38.86 -34.26 48.55
CA ALA A 238 38.67 -35.05 49.76
C ALA A 238 39.75 -36.13 49.91
N ILE A 239 39.96 -36.95 48.87
CA ILE A 239 40.97 -38.03 48.88
C ILE A 239 42.38 -37.44 48.99
N SER A 240 42.69 -36.41 48.21
CA SER A 240 44.03 -35.78 48.22
C SER A 240 44.36 -35.12 49.56
N GLY A 241 43.38 -34.43 50.17
CA GLY A 241 43.52 -33.81 51.48
C GLY A 241 43.69 -34.83 52.59
N GLU A 242 43.02 -35.98 52.50
CA GLU A 242 43.16 -37.07 53.46
C GLU A 242 44.57 -37.68 53.41
N ILE A 243 45.08 -37.99 52.21
CA ILE A 243 46.44 -38.49 51.99
C ILE A 243 47.48 -37.52 52.55
N ALA A 244 47.36 -36.23 52.23
CA ALA A 244 48.29 -35.20 52.72
C ALA A 244 48.30 -35.14 54.25
N THR A 245 47.12 -35.18 54.86
CA THR A 245 46.95 -35.18 56.32
C THR A 245 47.68 -36.36 56.97
N ARG A 246 47.54 -37.56 56.41
CA ARG A 246 48.22 -38.77 56.94
C ARG A 246 49.73 -38.70 56.78
N LYS A 247 50.24 -38.20 55.65
CA LYS A 247 51.69 -37.99 55.44
C LYS A 247 52.27 -37.04 56.49
N VAL A 248 51.59 -35.94 56.80
CA VAL A 248 52.02 -34.97 57.83
C VAL A 248 52.00 -35.60 59.22
N GLN A 249 50.94 -36.32 59.58
CA GLN A 249 50.84 -37.02 60.87
C GLN A 249 51.97 -38.04 61.04
N TYR A 250 52.27 -38.82 60.00
CA TYR A 250 53.37 -39.78 60.01
C TYR A 250 54.73 -39.11 60.21
N ARG A 251 55.00 -38.02 59.47
CA ARG A 251 56.24 -37.24 59.61
C ARG A 251 56.42 -36.71 61.04
N ASN A 252 55.37 -36.13 61.62
CA ASN A 252 55.41 -35.60 62.98
C ASN A 252 55.68 -36.71 64.02
N LEU A 253 55.13 -37.90 63.78
CA LEU A 253 55.36 -39.06 64.62
C LEU A 253 56.83 -39.51 64.57
N LEU A 254 57.42 -39.61 63.38
CA LEU A 254 58.83 -39.98 63.23
C LEU A 254 59.80 -38.94 63.83
N ASN A 255 59.50 -37.64 63.66
CA ASN A 255 60.29 -36.55 64.27
C ASN A 255 60.34 -36.63 65.80
N THR A 256 59.40 -37.34 66.43
CA THR A 256 59.44 -37.59 67.88
C THR A 256 60.64 -38.46 68.26
N VAL A 257 61.00 -39.47 67.45
CA VAL A 257 62.19 -40.31 67.71
C VAL A 257 63.46 -39.50 67.58
N GLU A 258 63.58 -38.68 66.53
CA GLU A 258 64.78 -37.86 66.31
C GLU A 258 65.03 -36.92 67.50
N ARG A 259 63.96 -36.32 68.04
CA ARG A 259 64.01 -35.50 69.25
C ARG A 259 64.38 -36.30 70.50
N THR A 260 63.90 -37.53 70.65
CA THR A 260 64.28 -38.40 71.78
C THR A 260 65.73 -38.84 71.67
N THR A 261 66.20 -39.26 70.50
CA THR A 261 67.61 -39.63 70.28
C THR A 261 68.55 -38.46 70.48
N LEU A 262 68.15 -37.24 70.11
CA LEU A 262 68.91 -36.02 70.39
C LEU A 262 69.03 -35.75 71.90
N LYS A 263 67.96 -35.96 72.66
CA LYS A 263 67.99 -35.82 74.13
C LYS A 263 68.87 -36.89 74.80
N GLU A 264 68.80 -38.14 74.32
CA GLU A 264 69.67 -39.23 74.79
C GLU A 264 71.16 -38.91 74.49
N PHE A 265 71.47 -38.40 73.30
CA PHE A 265 72.83 -37.93 72.97
C PHE A 265 73.26 -36.73 73.80
N GLU A 266 72.35 -35.79 74.12
CA GLU A 266 72.63 -34.67 75.02
C GLU A 266 72.93 -35.13 76.45
N GLU A 267 72.21 -36.14 76.96
CA GLU A 267 72.49 -36.76 78.27
C GLU A 267 73.81 -37.54 78.26
N GLU A 268 74.10 -38.32 77.21
CA GLU A 268 75.36 -39.05 77.06
C GLU A 268 76.57 -38.09 76.97
N LEU A 269 76.42 -36.96 76.27
CA LEU A 269 77.42 -35.89 76.23
C LEU A 269 77.59 -35.20 77.59
N ARG A 270 76.53 -35.15 78.41
CA ARG A 270 76.56 -34.62 79.78
C ARG A 270 77.34 -35.54 80.71
N GLU A 271 77.12 -36.86 80.64
CA GLU A 271 77.87 -37.86 81.40
C GLU A 271 79.35 -37.91 80.99
N ARG A 272 79.65 -37.81 79.69
CA ARG A 272 81.04 -37.76 79.17
C ARG A 272 81.79 -36.47 79.50
N ARG A 273 81.09 -35.42 79.98
CA ARG A 273 81.68 -34.16 80.48
C ARG A 273 81.97 -34.17 81.99
N ASP A 274 81.65 -35.24 82.72
CA ASP A 274 82.00 -35.37 84.14
C ASP A 274 83.54 -35.55 84.30
N PRO A 275 84.24 -34.65 85.02
CA PRO A 275 85.71 -34.67 85.16
C PRO A 275 86.31 -35.95 85.75
N LYS A 276 85.51 -36.87 86.31
CA LYS A 276 85.97 -38.12 86.93
C LYS A 276 86.22 -39.26 85.94
N ASN A 277 85.66 -39.23 84.73
CA ASN A 277 85.84 -40.27 83.71
C ASN A 277 86.76 -39.78 82.58
N TYR A 278 88.05 -39.65 82.89
CA TYR A 278 89.08 -39.17 81.97
C TYR A 278 89.41 -40.23 80.91
N VAL A 279 88.98 -40.03 79.66
CA VAL A 279 89.40 -40.87 78.52
C VAL A 279 90.80 -40.40 78.05
N PRO A 280 91.82 -41.27 78.03
CA PRO A 280 93.18 -40.90 77.62
C PRO A 280 93.23 -40.41 76.18
N LYS A 281 94.03 -39.35 75.94
CA LYS A 281 94.24 -38.68 74.64
C LYS A 281 94.60 -39.65 73.49
N SER A 282 95.21 -40.80 73.79
CA SER A 282 95.56 -41.84 72.82
C SER A 282 94.35 -42.59 72.24
N LYS A 283 93.27 -42.83 73.03
CA LYS A 283 92.05 -43.46 72.52
C LYS A 283 91.20 -42.51 71.69
N VAL A 284 91.26 -41.20 71.99
CA VAL A 284 90.59 -40.16 71.20
C VAL A 284 91.24 -40.01 69.82
N ILE A 285 92.58 -40.06 69.75
CA ILE A 285 93.32 -40.03 68.48
C ILE A 285 93.05 -41.31 67.66
N GLN A 286 93.03 -42.49 68.28
CA GLN A 286 92.75 -43.74 67.57
C GLN A 286 91.30 -43.84 67.06
N ALA A 287 90.34 -43.25 67.79
CA ALA A 287 88.94 -43.11 67.35
C ALA A 287 88.77 -42.02 66.29
N LEU A 288 89.62 -40.98 66.27
CA LEU A 288 89.70 -39.98 65.20
C LEU A 288 90.30 -40.56 63.92
N ASP A 289 91.36 -41.37 64.01
CA ASP A 289 92.00 -42.00 62.83
C ASP A 289 91.09 -43.06 62.17
N SER A 290 90.34 -43.82 62.97
CA SER A 290 89.33 -44.75 62.45
C SER A 290 88.06 -44.04 61.96
N ASN A 291 87.73 -42.88 62.52
CA ASN A 291 86.73 -41.98 61.94
C ASN A 291 87.22 -41.30 60.66
N ASP A 292 88.49 -40.95 60.50
CA ASP A 292 89.00 -40.31 59.27
C ASP A 292 89.01 -41.28 58.08
N ALA A 293 89.20 -42.58 58.31
CA ALA A 293 89.00 -43.60 57.27
C ALA A 293 87.50 -43.82 56.95
N TYR A 294 86.63 -43.77 57.96
CA TYR A 294 85.17 -43.89 57.76
C TYR A 294 84.57 -42.63 57.13
N TYR A 295 84.99 -41.44 57.54
CA TYR A 295 84.65 -40.14 56.97
C TYR A 295 85.39 -39.89 55.66
N GLY A 296 86.54 -40.49 55.39
CA GLY A 296 87.19 -40.49 54.07
C GLY A 296 86.35 -41.27 53.07
N ASN A 297 85.97 -42.51 53.40
CA ASN A 297 85.07 -43.32 52.58
C ASN A 297 83.65 -42.73 52.51
N GLN A 298 83.12 -42.17 53.60
CA GLN A 298 81.85 -41.43 53.58
C GLN A 298 81.99 -40.12 52.81
N LYS A 299 83.11 -39.41 52.84
CA LYS A 299 83.33 -38.17 52.09
C LYS A 299 83.51 -38.47 50.63
N ASP A 300 84.13 -39.58 50.24
CA ASP A 300 84.20 -40.03 48.85
C ASP A 300 82.85 -40.57 48.38
N TYR A 301 82.11 -41.30 49.22
CA TYR A 301 80.73 -41.70 48.95
C TYR A 301 79.79 -40.50 48.88
N PHE A 302 79.89 -39.54 49.80
CA PHE A 302 79.13 -38.29 49.83
C PHE A 302 79.60 -37.35 48.75
N SER A 303 80.87 -37.35 48.34
CA SER A 303 81.42 -36.58 47.21
C SER A 303 80.91 -37.14 45.91
N THR A 304 80.89 -38.46 45.75
CA THR A 304 80.35 -39.14 44.57
C THR A 304 78.84 -38.99 44.53
N ALA A 305 78.15 -39.14 45.66
CA ALA A 305 76.72 -38.89 45.79
C ALA A 305 76.40 -37.39 45.68
N LEU A 306 77.24 -36.48 46.16
CA LEU A 306 77.08 -35.03 45.96
C LEU A 306 77.28 -34.75 44.49
N SER A 307 78.31 -35.30 43.84
CA SER A 307 78.60 -35.07 42.43
C SER A 307 77.47 -35.62 41.56
N GLN A 308 76.96 -36.83 41.86
CA GLN A 308 75.74 -37.35 41.24
C GLN A 308 74.50 -36.52 41.59
N GLN A 309 74.38 -35.98 42.80
CA GLN A 309 73.29 -35.08 43.17
C GLN A 309 73.45 -33.69 42.53
N LEU A 310 74.66 -33.22 42.27
CA LEU A 310 75.00 -31.94 41.68
C LEU A 310 74.86 -32.04 40.17
N GLU A 311 75.16 -33.20 39.59
CA GLU A 311 74.86 -33.58 38.22
C GLU A 311 73.36 -33.81 38.05
N ASN A 312 72.67 -34.45 39.00
CA ASN A 312 71.20 -34.52 39.03
C ASN A 312 70.56 -33.16 39.28
N LEU A 313 71.18 -32.27 40.07
CA LEU A 313 70.73 -30.89 40.31
C LEU A 313 71.02 -30.00 39.11
N ASN A 314 72.12 -30.23 38.38
CA ASN A 314 72.42 -29.55 37.14
C ASN A 314 71.50 -30.04 36.02
N ASN A 315 71.23 -31.34 35.93
CA ASN A 315 70.20 -31.92 35.06
C ASN A 315 68.81 -31.43 35.47
N LEU A 316 68.50 -31.31 36.77
CA LEU A 316 67.26 -30.70 37.25
C LEU A 316 67.24 -29.20 36.96
N ARG A 317 68.37 -28.50 37.01
CA ARG A 317 68.47 -27.08 36.72
C ARG A 317 68.36 -26.82 35.23
N GLU A 318 68.91 -27.68 34.38
CA GLU A 318 68.68 -27.70 32.94
C GLU A 318 67.23 -28.05 32.65
N ASN A 319 66.67 -29.10 33.25
CA ASN A 319 65.25 -29.44 33.12
C ASN A 319 64.34 -28.32 33.64
N VAL A 320 64.70 -27.63 34.74
CA VAL A 320 63.95 -26.48 35.27
C VAL A 320 64.15 -25.27 34.37
N SER A 321 65.33 -25.08 33.79
CA SER A 321 65.58 -24.03 32.80
C SER A 321 64.79 -24.29 31.52
N ASP A 322 64.70 -25.54 31.07
CA ASP A 322 63.91 -25.98 29.94
C ASP A 322 62.41 -25.87 30.24
N LEU A 323 61.98 -26.20 31.46
CA LEU A 323 60.61 -25.98 31.92
C LEU A 323 60.29 -24.49 32.04
N ILE A 324 61.24 -23.65 32.47
CA ILE A 324 61.08 -22.18 32.50
C ILE A 324 60.98 -21.66 31.07
N ASN A 325 61.85 -22.12 30.16
CA ASN A 325 61.78 -21.77 28.75
C ASN A 325 60.45 -22.23 28.12
N GLN A 326 59.96 -23.43 28.44
CA GLN A 326 58.64 -23.91 28.02
C GLN A 326 57.52 -23.09 28.66
N ILE A 327 57.63 -22.68 29.92
CA ILE A 327 56.67 -21.79 30.58
C ILE A 327 56.66 -20.42 29.92
N ASP A 328 57.81 -19.86 29.58
CA ASP A 328 57.94 -18.56 28.90
C ASP A 328 57.40 -18.65 27.48
N GLU A 329 57.68 -19.74 26.76
CA GLU A 329 57.12 -20.03 25.44
C GLU A 329 55.60 -20.19 25.51
N LYS A 330 55.09 -20.93 26.50
CA LYS A 330 53.65 -21.08 26.75
C LYS A 330 53.00 -19.77 27.21
N ASN A 331 53.70 -18.92 27.95
CA ASN A 331 53.20 -17.61 28.36
C ASN A 331 53.16 -16.64 27.17
N LEU A 332 54.14 -16.71 26.27
CA LEU A 332 54.12 -16.03 24.97
C LEU A 332 52.96 -16.54 24.12
N GLU A 333 52.74 -17.86 24.07
CA GLU A 333 51.59 -18.47 23.39
C GLU A 333 50.27 -18.01 24.01
N ILE A 334 50.14 -17.97 25.33
CA ILE A 334 48.97 -17.44 26.05
C ILE A 334 48.78 -15.95 25.75
N ALA A 335 49.84 -15.16 25.70
CA ALA A 335 49.77 -13.74 25.37
C ALA A 335 49.31 -13.55 23.91
N ASN A 336 49.83 -14.36 22.98
CA ASN A 336 49.43 -14.38 21.58
C ASN A 336 47.97 -14.81 21.44
N LEU A 337 47.55 -15.90 22.09
CA LEU A 337 46.17 -16.38 22.12
C LEU A 337 45.23 -15.36 22.76
N LYS A 338 45.64 -14.68 23.83
CA LYS A 338 44.84 -13.59 24.43
C LYS A 338 44.71 -12.40 23.48
N SER A 339 45.78 -12.05 22.76
CA SER A 339 45.75 -11.01 21.73
C SER A 339 44.82 -11.42 20.58
N GLU A 340 44.90 -12.66 20.12
CA GLU A 340 44.08 -13.24 19.06
C GLU A 340 42.61 -13.33 19.48
N ILE A 341 42.31 -13.80 20.69
CA ILE A 341 40.97 -13.80 21.28
C ILE A 341 40.43 -12.36 21.37
N ASN A 342 41.25 -11.40 21.81
CA ASN A 342 40.83 -10.00 21.87
C ASN A 342 40.60 -9.39 20.48
N GLN A 343 41.32 -9.83 19.46
CA GLN A 343 41.06 -9.43 18.07
C GLN A 343 39.77 -10.07 17.54
N ASN A 344 39.57 -11.36 17.78
CA ASN A 344 38.39 -12.12 17.35
C ASN A 344 37.12 -11.73 18.10
N ARG A 345 37.26 -11.19 19.31
CA ARG A 345 36.14 -10.62 20.08
C ARG A 345 35.67 -9.28 19.55
N LYS A 346 36.41 -8.58 18.69
CA LYS A 346 35.93 -7.31 18.14
C LYS A 346 34.65 -7.53 17.32
N PRO A 347 33.69 -6.60 17.38
CA PRO A 347 32.51 -6.70 16.55
C PRO A 347 32.88 -6.59 15.06
N LEU A 348 32.16 -7.33 14.24
CA LEU A 348 32.35 -7.39 12.79
C LEU A 348 31.91 -6.08 12.17
N LYS A 349 32.81 -5.46 11.41
CA LYS A 349 32.58 -4.18 10.71
C LYS A 349 32.47 -4.36 9.21
N TRP A 350 31.80 -3.43 8.54
CA TRP A 350 31.80 -3.39 7.08
C TRP A 350 33.21 -3.12 6.58
N THR A 351 33.77 -4.10 5.87
CA THR A 351 35.06 -4.01 5.17
C THR A 351 34.87 -3.14 3.93
N LEU A 352 35.73 -2.14 3.71
CA LEU A 352 35.63 -1.18 2.60
C LEU A 352 34.35 -0.33 2.66
N ALA A 353 34.12 0.35 3.79
CA ALA A 353 33.01 1.27 3.99
C ALA A 353 33.17 2.57 3.15
N ASN A 354 33.15 2.43 1.83
CA ASN A 354 33.38 3.53 0.88
C ASN A 354 32.16 4.45 0.73
N SER A 355 31.02 4.09 1.33
CA SER A 355 29.80 4.89 1.36
C SER A 355 29.51 5.37 2.79
N ARG A 356 28.93 6.57 2.89
CA ARG A 356 28.71 7.24 4.18
C ARG A 356 27.84 6.42 5.12
N GLU A 357 26.90 5.66 4.57
CA GLU A 357 26.01 4.77 5.32
C GLU A 357 26.77 3.68 6.06
N LEU A 358 27.74 3.06 5.39
CA LEU A 358 28.57 2.01 5.97
C LEU A 358 29.54 2.56 7.01
N GLU A 359 30.06 3.78 6.78
CA GLU A 359 30.84 4.49 7.81
C GLU A 359 30.02 4.71 9.07
N ILE A 360 28.77 5.18 8.92
CA ILE A 360 27.85 5.39 10.06
C ILE A 360 27.58 4.05 10.76
N GLY A 361 27.37 2.97 10.03
CA GLY A 361 27.25 1.64 10.61
C GLY A 361 28.47 1.25 11.46
N ASN A 362 29.68 1.47 10.95
CA ASN A 362 30.91 1.21 11.70
C ASN A 362 31.05 2.15 12.93
N MET A 363 30.59 3.40 12.84
CA MET A 363 30.57 4.34 13.97
C MET A 363 29.61 3.87 15.07
N ILE A 364 28.42 3.41 14.73
CA ILE A 364 27.44 2.87 15.69
C ILE A 364 28.03 1.64 16.41
N ILE A 365 28.67 0.74 15.66
CA ILE A 365 29.35 -0.44 16.23
C ILE A 365 30.44 -0.01 17.21
N ASP A 366 31.28 0.95 16.81
CA ASP A 366 32.34 1.47 17.66
C ASP A 366 31.82 2.15 18.92
N TYR A 367 30.73 2.91 18.81
CA TYR A 367 30.12 3.62 19.92
C TYR A 367 29.67 2.63 20.99
N PHE A 368 28.82 1.66 20.66
CA PHE A 368 28.35 0.70 21.66
C PHE A 368 29.45 -0.23 22.20
N TRP A 369 30.44 -0.58 21.37
CA TRP A 369 31.56 -1.39 21.81
C TRP A 369 32.52 -0.65 22.75
N LYS A 370 32.86 0.61 22.45
CA LYS A 370 33.89 1.38 23.17
C LYS A 370 33.35 2.20 24.34
N ASP A 371 32.13 2.71 24.26
CA ASP A 371 31.58 3.68 25.24
C ASP A 371 30.98 3.00 26.50
N GLY A 372 31.49 1.81 26.84
CA GLY A 372 31.24 1.15 28.13
C GLY A 372 30.02 0.22 28.20
N THR A 373 29.16 0.16 27.19
CA THR A 373 28.03 -0.80 27.17
C THR A 373 28.46 -2.23 26.85
N GLY A 374 29.57 -2.41 26.12
CA GLY A 374 30.12 -3.71 25.79
C GLY A 374 29.26 -4.54 24.84
N TYR A 375 28.33 -3.90 24.11
CA TYR A 375 27.45 -4.59 23.18
C TYR A 375 28.14 -4.94 21.87
N TYR A 376 27.90 -6.17 21.42
CA TYR A 376 28.35 -6.70 20.14
C TYR A 376 27.27 -6.48 19.09
N LEU A 377 27.43 -5.44 18.29
CA LEU A 377 26.63 -5.21 17.09
C LEU A 377 27.45 -5.62 15.87
N ASP A 378 27.22 -6.83 15.38
CA ASP A 378 27.96 -7.33 14.20
C ASP A 378 27.24 -6.91 12.93
N ARG A 379 27.99 -6.37 11.96
CA ARG A 379 27.43 -5.99 10.67
C ARG A 379 26.78 -7.16 9.95
N SER A 380 25.57 -6.96 9.41
CA SER A 380 24.92 -7.92 8.53
C SER A 380 24.87 -7.38 7.10
N PHE A 381 23.88 -6.55 6.78
CA PHE A 381 23.76 -5.87 5.50
C PHE A 381 23.09 -4.50 5.70
N HIS A 382 22.94 -3.74 4.61
CA HIS A 382 22.26 -2.44 4.65
C HIS A 382 21.29 -2.31 3.47
N GLU A 383 20.25 -1.53 3.67
CA GLU A 383 19.32 -1.10 2.63
C GLU A 383 19.29 0.43 2.66
N SER A 384 19.63 1.09 1.56
CA SER A 384 19.58 2.55 1.45
C SER A 384 18.69 2.93 0.29
N ASP A 385 17.84 3.94 0.48
CA ASP A 385 17.07 4.57 -0.60
C ASP A 385 17.64 5.94 -0.98
N GLY A 386 18.84 6.26 -0.49
CA GLY A 386 19.53 7.53 -0.72
C GLY A 386 19.10 8.67 0.22
N TYR A 387 18.00 8.51 0.97
CA TYR A 387 17.54 9.46 1.99
C TYR A 387 17.64 8.87 3.38
N ASP A 388 17.05 7.70 3.58
CA ASP A 388 17.18 6.90 4.78
C ASP A 388 17.97 5.62 4.48
N CYS A 389 18.76 5.19 5.46
CA CYS A 389 19.44 3.92 5.43
C CYS A 389 19.03 3.08 6.64
N LYS A 390 18.69 1.82 6.37
CA LYS A 390 18.50 0.79 7.37
C LYS A 390 19.76 -0.06 7.44
N LEU A 391 20.41 0.00 8.59
CA LEU A 391 21.60 -0.77 8.91
C LEU A 391 21.19 -1.96 9.77
N TYR A 392 21.50 -3.17 9.32
CA TYR A 392 21.12 -4.40 10.01
C TYR A 392 22.31 -4.97 10.78
N PHE A 393 22.07 -5.30 12.04
CA PHE A 393 23.06 -5.82 12.98
C PHE A 393 22.62 -7.17 13.54
N GLN A 394 23.56 -8.10 13.60
CA GLN A 394 23.43 -9.34 14.34
C GLN A 394 23.83 -9.10 15.80
N ILE A 395 23.02 -9.61 16.73
CA ILE A 395 23.18 -9.37 18.17
C ILE A 395 23.38 -10.66 18.97
N ASP A 396 23.54 -11.80 18.30
CA ASP A 396 23.56 -13.13 18.93
C ASP A 396 24.79 -13.39 19.81
N ARG A 397 25.88 -12.63 19.60
CA ARG A 397 27.11 -12.72 20.39
C ARG A 397 27.02 -12.03 21.75
N ASN A 398 25.93 -11.34 22.03
CA ASN A 398 25.71 -10.73 23.33
C ASN A 398 25.31 -11.80 24.36
N PRO A 399 25.74 -11.69 25.63
CA PRO A 399 25.44 -12.67 26.66
C PRO A 399 23.94 -12.75 27.01
N ARG A 400 23.17 -11.74 26.62
CA ARG A 400 21.72 -11.68 26.74
C ARG A 400 21.13 -11.02 25.51
N GLN A 401 19.83 -11.21 25.30
CA GLN A 401 19.08 -10.49 24.28
C GLN A 401 19.04 -8.99 24.63
N ILE A 402 19.47 -8.15 23.69
CA ILE A 402 19.41 -6.69 23.79
C ILE A 402 18.02 -6.23 23.37
N VAL A 403 17.40 -5.38 24.17
CA VAL A 403 16.09 -4.79 23.88
C VAL A 403 16.26 -3.45 23.16
N GLU A 404 15.36 -3.16 22.22
CA GLU A 404 15.37 -1.93 21.40
C GLU A 404 15.50 -0.64 22.24
N ASN A 405 14.81 -0.57 23.38
CA ASN A 405 14.79 0.60 24.24
C ASN A 405 16.18 0.96 24.77
N GLU A 406 17.01 -0.03 25.09
CA GLU A 406 18.36 0.19 25.64
C GLU A 406 19.28 0.87 24.61
N LEU A 407 19.10 0.56 23.32
CA LEU A 407 19.83 1.21 22.25
C LEU A 407 19.25 2.60 21.94
N ASN A 408 17.92 2.74 22.03
CA ASN A 408 17.22 3.99 21.75
C ASN A 408 17.41 5.06 22.85
N GLU A 409 17.80 4.70 24.07
CA GLU A 409 18.18 5.66 25.12
C GLU A 409 19.36 6.56 24.68
N ARG A 410 20.20 6.08 23.75
CA ARG A 410 21.37 6.79 23.22
C ARG A 410 21.15 7.39 21.83
N SER A 411 19.91 7.42 21.34
CA SER A 411 19.60 7.86 19.96
C SER A 411 20.05 9.29 19.65
N GLU A 412 19.93 10.21 20.62
CA GLU A 412 20.35 11.61 20.45
C GLU A 412 21.88 11.76 20.48
N GLU A 413 22.57 11.02 21.36
CA GLU A 413 24.03 11.00 21.40
C GLU A 413 24.61 10.43 20.10
N LEU A 414 24.01 9.34 19.60
CA LEU A 414 24.35 8.74 18.31
C LEU A 414 24.09 9.69 17.14
N GLN A 415 23.05 10.53 17.22
CA GLN A 415 22.80 11.55 16.21
C GLN A 415 23.99 12.50 16.05
N GLN A 416 24.49 13.00 17.18
CA GLN A 416 25.62 13.92 17.22
C GLN A 416 26.92 13.23 16.81
N PHE A 417 27.13 12.01 17.31
CA PHE A 417 28.32 11.21 17.01
C PHE A 417 28.41 10.83 15.53
N CYS A 418 27.31 10.35 14.94
CA CYS A 418 27.26 9.94 13.53
C CYS A 418 27.05 11.11 12.56
N ARG A 419 26.68 12.29 13.07
CA ARG A 419 26.34 13.51 12.31
C ARG A 419 25.18 13.27 11.34
N VAL A 420 24.07 12.77 11.86
CA VAL A 420 22.87 12.42 11.08
C VAL A 420 21.72 13.38 11.41
N LEU A 421 20.75 13.51 10.51
CA LEU A 421 19.73 14.58 10.60
C LEU A 421 18.71 14.36 11.71
N LYS A 422 18.46 13.09 12.07
CA LYS A 422 17.49 12.69 13.09
C LYS A 422 18.11 11.67 14.05
N PRO A 423 17.59 11.55 15.28
CA PRO A 423 18.00 10.49 16.21
C PRO A 423 17.94 9.11 15.56
N VAL A 424 19.00 8.32 15.74
CA VAL A 424 19.08 6.97 15.18
C VAL A 424 18.09 6.08 15.92
N THR A 425 17.20 5.39 15.20
CA THR A 425 16.16 4.56 15.84
C THR A 425 16.40 3.08 15.59
N PHE A 426 16.40 2.30 16.67
CA PHE A 426 16.61 0.86 16.67
C PHE A 426 15.27 0.12 16.79
N LYS A 427 15.09 -0.91 15.97
CA LYS A 427 13.96 -1.84 16.03
C LYS A 427 14.41 -3.26 15.72
N TYR A 428 13.83 -4.24 16.40
CA TYR A 428 14.08 -5.65 16.15
C TYR A 428 13.16 -6.15 15.04
N SER A 429 13.76 -6.67 13.96
CA SER A 429 13.02 -7.26 12.85
C SER A 429 12.83 -8.75 13.11
N GLY A 430 11.70 -9.14 13.69
CA GLY A 430 11.39 -10.56 13.98
C GLY A 430 11.41 -11.46 12.75
N SER A 431 11.07 -10.94 11.56
CA SER A 431 11.13 -11.70 10.30
C SER A 431 12.55 -11.99 9.82
N LYS A 432 13.52 -11.13 10.17
CA LYS A 432 14.92 -11.26 9.76
C LYS A 432 15.82 -11.74 10.91
N GLY A 433 15.34 -11.72 12.15
CA GLY A 433 16.12 -12.02 13.34
C GLY A 433 17.21 -10.99 13.67
N LEU A 434 17.11 -9.76 13.15
CA LEU A 434 18.18 -8.76 13.21
C LEU A 434 17.73 -7.47 13.89
N MET A 435 18.67 -6.78 14.55
CA MET A 435 18.47 -5.42 15.05
C MET A 435 18.68 -4.43 13.91
N VAL A 436 17.76 -3.50 13.72
CA VAL A 436 17.75 -2.56 12.60
C VAL A 436 17.89 -1.14 13.12
N ALA A 437 18.96 -0.45 12.75
CA ALA A 437 19.10 0.98 12.98
C ALA A 437 18.63 1.75 11.74
N THR A 438 17.67 2.65 11.92
CA THR A 438 17.22 3.56 10.86
C THR A 438 17.93 4.89 11.03
N VAL A 439 18.63 5.29 9.97
CA VAL A 439 19.46 6.49 9.90
C VAL A 439 18.95 7.40 8.78
N THR A 440 18.66 8.66 9.09
CA THR A 440 18.27 9.65 8.09
C THR A 440 19.49 10.46 7.66
N LEU A 441 19.89 10.30 6.40
CA LEU A 441 21.05 10.94 5.78
C LEU A 441 20.70 12.28 5.14
N LYS A 442 19.52 12.36 4.51
CA LYS A 442 18.99 13.54 3.83
C LYS A 442 17.51 13.69 4.14
N GLU A 443 17.01 14.93 4.11
CA GLU A 443 15.57 15.15 4.14
C GLU A 443 14.97 14.57 2.85
N ARG A 444 14.03 13.63 2.99
CA ARG A 444 13.18 13.25 1.86
C ARG A 444 12.44 14.52 1.42
N PRO A 445 12.36 14.84 0.12
CA PRO A 445 11.33 15.75 -0.34
C PRO A 445 10.01 15.17 0.17
N LYS A 446 9.17 16.00 0.80
CA LYS A 446 7.91 15.55 1.41
C LYS A 446 7.08 14.80 0.37
N ALA A 447 7.20 13.49 0.32
CA ALA A 447 6.21 12.62 -0.29
C ALA A 447 5.04 12.64 0.69
N GLU A 448 4.12 13.58 0.46
CA GLU A 448 2.90 13.62 1.23
C GLU A 448 2.16 12.28 1.04
N PRO A 449 1.55 11.75 2.10
CA PRO A 449 0.67 10.61 1.94
C PRO A 449 -0.41 11.05 0.96
N LEU A 450 -0.38 10.51 -0.25
CA LEU A 450 -1.59 10.25 -1.02
C LEU A 450 -2.42 9.31 -0.14
N ALA A 451 -3.05 9.85 0.91
CA ALA A 451 -4.24 9.28 1.48
C ALA A 451 -5.13 9.08 0.28
N ASP A 452 -5.26 7.81 -0.12
CA ASP A 452 -5.83 7.36 -1.38
C ASP A 452 -7.04 8.24 -1.70
N ILE A 453 -6.85 9.24 -2.58
CA ILE A 453 -7.80 10.34 -2.78
C ILE A 453 -9.18 9.78 -3.12
N SER A 454 -9.19 8.58 -3.72
CA SER A 454 -10.36 7.76 -4.02
C SER A 454 -11.25 7.43 -2.81
N ARG A 455 -10.70 7.40 -1.58
CA ARG A 455 -11.45 7.18 -0.33
C ARG A 455 -12.21 8.43 0.13
N ILE A 456 -11.71 9.62 -0.21
CA ILE A 456 -12.26 10.92 0.23
C ILE A 456 -13.13 11.52 -0.86
N CYS A 457 -12.63 11.49 -2.10
CA CYS A 457 -13.26 12.05 -3.29
C CYS A 457 -13.61 10.92 -4.27
N LYS A 458 -14.90 10.78 -4.56
CA LYS A 458 -15.38 9.81 -5.55
C LYS A 458 -14.93 10.24 -6.95
N PRO A 459 -14.52 9.30 -7.82
CA PRO A 459 -14.14 9.62 -9.19
C PRO A 459 -15.34 10.08 -10.02
N HIS A 460 -15.07 10.79 -11.13
CA HIS A 460 -16.11 11.34 -12.01
C HIS A 460 -16.99 10.26 -12.65
N THR A 461 -16.51 9.02 -12.75
CA THR A 461 -17.29 7.87 -13.22
C THR A 461 -18.53 7.60 -12.35
N PHE A 462 -18.51 8.01 -11.07
CA PHE A 462 -19.65 7.91 -10.17
C PHE A 462 -20.64 9.09 -10.31
N PHE A 463 -20.29 10.15 -11.05
CA PHE A 463 -21.06 11.40 -11.11
C PHE A 463 -22.50 11.17 -11.54
N LYS A 464 -22.73 10.52 -12.68
CA LYS A 464 -24.08 10.27 -13.23
C LYS A 464 -24.96 9.47 -12.26
N ALA A 465 -24.40 8.46 -11.61
CA ALA A 465 -25.10 7.66 -10.61
C ALA A 465 -25.43 8.48 -9.34
N ALA A 466 -24.53 9.37 -8.92
CA ALA A 466 -24.75 10.24 -7.78
C ALA A 466 -25.89 11.25 -7.98
N VAL A 467 -26.06 11.78 -9.20
CA VAL A 467 -26.97 12.90 -9.45
C VAL A 467 -28.33 12.52 -10.05
N SER A 468 -28.41 11.39 -10.75
CA SER A 468 -29.60 10.99 -11.53
C SER A 468 -30.86 10.70 -10.70
N GLY A 469 -30.70 10.24 -9.46
CA GLY A 469 -31.82 9.87 -8.58
C GLY A 469 -32.52 11.04 -7.87
N TYR A 470 -32.12 12.28 -8.12
CA TYR A 470 -32.68 13.46 -7.44
C TYR A 470 -33.14 14.51 -8.43
N GLU A 471 -34.31 15.08 -8.17
CA GLU A 471 -35.00 16.00 -9.07
C GLU A 471 -34.86 17.47 -8.64
N ARG A 472 -34.35 17.72 -7.42
CA ARG A 472 -34.23 19.05 -6.81
C ARG A 472 -32.79 19.32 -6.43
N TRP A 473 -32.12 20.18 -7.19
CA TRP A 473 -30.72 20.51 -7.01
C TRP A 473 -30.49 22.00 -6.73
N ARG A 474 -29.58 22.27 -5.80
CA ARG A 474 -28.96 23.58 -5.65
C ARG A 474 -27.48 23.46 -6.00
N VAL A 475 -27.04 24.17 -7.03
CA VAL A 475 -25.65 24.18 -7.50
C VAL A 475 -25.04 25.52 -7.18
N THR A 476 -23.93 25.54 -6.45
CA THR A 476 -23.27 26.81 -6.09
C THR A 476 -21.77 26.76 -6.34
N GLY A 477 -21.20 27.87 -6.79
CA GLY A 477 -19.77 27.96 -7.13
C GLY A 477 -19.34 29.41 -7.34
N GLY A 478 -18.06 29.70 -7.14
CA GLY A 478 -17.49 31.00 -7.47
C GLY A 478 -17.64 31.35 -8.96
N SER A 479 -17.23 32.56 -9.33
CA SER A 479 -17.10 32.93 -10.74
C SER A 479 -16.17 31.93 -11.44
N GLN A 480 -16.55 31.48 -12.65
CA GLN A 480 -15.79 30.50 -13.46
C GLN A 480 -15.58 29.10 -12.83
N ALA A 481 -16.23 28.80 -11.68
CA ALA A 481 -16.12 27.48 -11.06
C ALA A 481 -16.75 26.33 -11.88
N GLY A 482 -17.50 26.65 -12.95
CA GLY A 482 -18.16 25.63 -13.78
C GLY A 482 -19.59 25.29 -13.38
N LYS A 483 -20.32 26.23 -12.76
CA LYS A 483 -21.69 26.04 -12.28
C LYS A 483 -22.66 25.56 -13.37
N SER A 484 -22.81 26.34 -14.45
CA SER A 484 -23.74 26.05 -15.54
C SER A 484 -23.40 24.74 -16.27
N PRO A 485 -22.12 24.45 -16.64
CA PRO A 485 -21.72 23.12 -17.12
C PRO A 485 -22.10 21.96 -16.19
N THR A 486 -21.87 22.12 -14.88
CA THR A 486 -22.17 21.07 -13.90
C THR A 486 -23.67 20.85 -13.76
N ALA A 487 -24.45 21.93 -13.76
CA ALA A 487 -25.91 21.87 -13.75
C ALA A 487 -26.47 21.22 -15.03
N GLN A 488 -25.83 21.47 -16.17
CA GLN A 488 -26.15 20.77 -17.42
C GLN A 488 -25.91 19.26 -17.30
N PHE A 489 -24.75 18.82 -16.80
CA PHE A 489 -24.50 17.39 -16.56
C PHE A 489 -25.51 16.75 -15.59
N ILE A 490 -25.97 17.51 -14.59
CA ILE A 490 -27.04 17.05 -13.69
C ILE A 490 -28.36 16.89 -14.47
N ALA A 491 -28.74 17.89 -15.27
CA ALA A 491 -29.95 17.83 -16.09
C ALA A 491 -29.92 16.67 -17.10
N ASP A 492 -28.78 16.44 -17.75
CA ASP A 492 -28.56 15.33 -18.69
C ASP A 492 -28.68 13.97 -17.98
N ALA A 493 -28.14 13.87 -16.76
CA ALA A 493 -28.22 12.66 -15.95
C ALA A 493 -29.66 12.36 -15.50
N ILE A 494 -30.42 13.37 -15.09
CA ILE A 494 -31.84 13.24 -14.73
C ILE A 494 -32.64 12.83 -15.98
N THR A 495 -32.41 13.49 -17.11
CA THR A 495 -33.08 13.20 -18.39
C THR A 495 -32.85 11.77 -18.84
N ALA A 496 -31.61 11.28 -18.73
CA ALA A 496 -31.26 9.91 -19.11
C ALA A 496 -31.80 8.84 -18.15
N TYR A 497 -32.13 9.19 -16.91
CA TYR A 497 -32.63 8.25 -15.89
C TYR A 497 -34.17 8.21 -15.82
N SER A 498 -34.83 9.31 -16.20
CA SER A 498 -36.28 9.41 -16.21
C SER A 498 -36.91 8.38 -17.17
N SER A 499 -37.97 7.72 -16.70
CA SER A 499 -38.83 6.87 -17.55
C SER A 499 -39.84 7.67 -18.38
N LYS A 500 -39.98 8.96 -18.08
CA LYS A 500 -40.88 9.93 -18.74
C LYS A 500 -40.10 10.84 -19.68
N GLU A 501 -40.79 11.39 -20.68
CA GLU A 501 -40.24 12.45 -21.51
C GLU A 501 -39.92 13.68 -20.64
N VAL A 502 -38.66 14.10 -20.62
CA VAL A 502 -38.21 15.24 -19.82
C VAL A 502 -38.22 16.52 -20.64
N LYS A 503 -38.97 17.52 -20.19
CA LYS A 503 -38.98 18.87 -20.75
C LYS A 503 -38.09 19.78 -19.91
N VAL A 504 -36.90 20.06 -20.43
CA VAL A 504 -35.95 20.97 -19.77
C VAL A 504 -36.28 22.41 -20.13
N ARG A 505 -36.54 23.25 -19.12
CA ARG A 505 -36.87 24.67 -19.27
C ARG A 505 -35.81 25.53 -18.59
N LEU A 506 -35.00 26.21 -19.39
CA LEU A 506 -33.89 27.03 -18.90
C LEU A 506 -34.30 28.51 -18.76
N PHE A 507 -34.01 29.09 -17.61
CA PHE A 507 -34.16 30.51 -17.30
C PHE A 507 -32.77 31.07 -16.95
N ASN A 508 -32.18 31.82 -17.89
CA ASN A 508 -30.84 32.39 -17.77
C ASN A 508 -30.91 33.92 -17.91
N PRO A 509 -30.77 34.70 -16.83
CA PRO A 509 -30.84 36.17 -16.90
C PRO A 509 -29.67 36.80 -17.66
N GLN A 510 -28.58 36.05 -17.89
CA GLN A 510 -27.37 36.48 -18.60
C GLN A 510 -27.26 35.82 -19.99
N HIS A 511 -28.40 35.53 -20.61
CA HIS A 511 -28.46 34.90 -21.92
C HIS A 511 -27.73 35.72 -22.99
N GLY A 512 -26.97 35.04 -23.86
CA GLY A 512 -26.18 35.69 -24.91
C GLY A 512 -24.89 36.35 -24.43
N SER A 513 -24.54 36.22 -23.15
CA SER A 513 -23.22 36.63 -22.64
C SER A 513 -22.11 35.76 -23.23
N LYS A 514 -20.86 36.24 -23.21
CA LYS A 514 -19.68 35.46 -23.64
C LYS A 514 -19.46 34.17 -22.84
N LYS A 515 -20.14 34.02 -21.69
CA LYS A 515 -20.05 32.86 -20.79
C LYS A 515 -21.26 31.94 -20.90
N ASP A 516 -22.21 32.25 -21.79
CA ASP A 516 -23.39 31.43 -22.05
C ASP A 516 -23.00 30.22 -22.90
N ASN A 517 -22.75 29.10 -22.22
CA ASN A 517 -22.33 27.83 -22.83
C ASN A 517 -23.43 26.75 -22.73
N TRP A 518 -24.68 27.14 -22.46
CA TRP A 518 -25.79 26.21 -22.32
C TRP A 518 -26.13 25.57 -23.66
N GLN A 519 -26.33 24.24 -23.67
CA GLN A 519 -26.88 23.52 -24.83
C GLN A 519 -28.42 23.58 -24.88
N TYR A 520 -29.07 23.90 -23.76
CA TYR A 520 -30.51 24.08 -23.69
C TYR A 520 -30.92 25.48 -24.17
N ARG A 521 -32.02 25.58 -24.92
CA ARG A 521 -32.58 26.87 -25.32
C ARG A 521 -33.21 27.55 -24.09
N ALA A 522 -32.78 28.80 -23.82
CA ALA A 522 -33.37 29.61 -22.76
C ALA A 522 -34.82 30.05 -23.11
N GLU A 523 -35.77 29.72 -22.23
CA GLU A 523 -37.16 30.21 -22.24
C GLU A 523 -37.28 31.59 -21.58
N GLY A 524 -36.47 31.87 -20.56
CA GLY A 524 -36.32 33.21 -19.98
C GLY A 524 -34.90 33.72 -20.13
N ARG A 525 -34.74 34.96 -20.61
CA ARG A 525 -33.46 35.53 -21.07
C ARG A 525 -33.00 36.76 -20.28
N ASN A 526 -33.82 37.25 -19.36
CA ASN A 526 -33.56 38.38 -18.48
C ASN A 526 -34.20 38.14 -17.11
N ALA A 527 -33.89 38.96 -16.10
CA ALA A 527 -34.36 38.76 -14.73
C ALA A 527 -35.90 38.80 -14.60
N GLU A 528 -36.60 39.63 -15.39
CA GLU A 528 -38.07 39.72 -15.37
C GLU A 528 -38.72 38.44 -15.91
N GLU A 529 -38.22 37.91 -17.03
CA GLU A 529 -38.65 36.64 -17.60
C GLU A 529 -38.33 35.46 -16.69
N CYS A 530 -37.17 35.48 -16.02
CA CYS A 530 -36.83 34.47 -15.02
C CYS A 530 -37.79 34.52 -13.82
N LEU A 531 -38.19 35.72 -13.37
CA LEU A 531 -39.21 35.86 -12.33
C LEU A 531 -40.58 35.32 -12.80
N LYS A 532 -40.97 35.58 -14.05
CA LYS A 532 -42.17 34.95 -14.65
C LYS A 532 -42.04 33.43 -14.67
N GLY A 533 -40.84 32.90 -14.93
CA GLY A 533 -40.51 31.48 -14.82
C GLY A 533 -40.80 30.87 -13.46
N PHE A 534 -40.46 31.54 -12.36
CA PHE A 534 -40.81 31.09 -11.00
C PHE A 534 -42.32 31.03 -10.77
N LYS A 535 -43.09 31.96 -11.36
CA LYS A 535 -44.55 31.91 -11.32
C LYS A 535 -45.07 30.72 -12.11
N THR A 536 -44.59 30.53 -13.34
CA THR A 536 -44.93 29.37 -14.19
C THR A 536 -44.65 28.04 -13.49
N LEU A 537 -43.51 27.91 -12.81
CA LEU A 537 -43.19 26.75 -11.99
C LEU A 537 -44.24 26.50 -10.91
N GLY A 538 -44.61 27.55 -10.15
CA GLY A 538 -45.62 27.44 -9.10
C GLY A 538 -47.01 27.06 -9.63
N ASP A 539 -47.39 27.63 -10.78
CA ASP A 539 -48.66 27.35 -11.44
C ASP A 539 -48.70 25.91 -12.01
N GLU A 540 -47.58 25.42 -12.57
CA GLU A 540 -47.44 24.03 -13.05
C GLU A 540 -47.59 23.02 -11.91
N ILE A 541 -46.92 23.26 -10.77
CA ILE A 541 -47.04 22.39 -9.59
C ILE A 541 -48.50 22.36 -9.09
N LYS A 542 -49.17 23.51 -8.98
CA LYS A 542 -50.57 23.58 -8.55
C LYS A 542 -51.51 22.90 -9.55
N TYR A 543 -51.26 23.09 -10.83
CA TYR A 543 -52.03 22.46 -11.90
C TYR A 543 -51.96 20.94 -11.81
N ARG A 544 -50.76 20.38 -11.62
CA ARG A 544 -50.57 18.94 -11.45
C ARG A 544 -51.16 18.41 -10.14
N GLN A 545 -51.06 19.15 -9.04
CA GLN A 545 -51.74 18.80 -7.78
C GLN A 545 -53.26 18.70 -7.92
N SER A 546 -53.86 19.51 -8.80
CA SER A 546 -55.31 19.51 -9.04
C SER A 546 -55.77 18.34 -9.93
N LYS A 547 -54.86 17.68 -10.66
CA LYS A 547 -55.16 16.53 -11.51
C LYS A 547 -54.98 15.22 -10.74
N LYS A 548 -55.98 14.33 -10.84
CA LYS A 548 -55.96 12.98 -10.24
C LYS A 548 -55.05 11.96 -10.95
N LEU A 549 -54.40 12.32 -12.07
CA LEU A 549 -53.62 11.40 -12.91
C LEU A 549 -52.20 11.94 -13.11
N SER A 550 -51.21 11.05 -12.97
CA SER A 550 -49.80 11.26 -13.32
C SER A 550 -49.67 11.76 -14.75
N THR A 551 -48.79 12.73 -14.99
CA THR A 551 -48.46 13.21 -16.34
C THR A 551 -47.45 12.26 -17.00
N ASP A 552 -47.55 12.09 -18.33
CA ASP A 552 -46.57 11.33 -19.13
C ASP A 552 -45.22 12.07 -19.28
N THR A 553 -45.17 13.34 -18.86
CA THR A 553 -44.00 14.22 -18.98
C THR A 553 -43.48 14.65 -17.60
N PHE A 554 -42.16 14.78 -17.50
CA PHE A 554 -41.48 15.36 -16.35
C PHE A 554 -40.91 16.73 -16.74
N ASP A 555 -41.25 17.79 -15.99
CA ASP A 555 -40.78 19.15 -16.32
C ASP A 555 -39.60 19.52 -15.42
N LEU A 556 -38.43 19.77 -15.99
CA LEU A 556 -37.22 20.17 -15.25
C LEU A 556 -36.95 21.66 -15.46
N PHE A 557 -37.17 22.46 -14.42
CA PHE A 557 -36.91 23.90 -14.45
C PHE A 557 -35.49 24.19 -13.99
N ILE A 558 -34.72 24.94 -14.78
CA ILE A 558 -33.35 25.35 -14.45
C ILE A 558 -33.32 26.88 -14.34
N PHE A 559 -32.96 27.40 -13.18
CA PHE A 559 -32.76 28.83 -12.94
C PHE A 559 -31.27 29.11 -12.75
N ASP A 560 -30.65 29.75 -13.74
CA ASP A 560 -29.26 30.18 -13.67
C ASP A 560 -29.11 31.55 -12.98
N GLU A 561 -27.97 31.76 -12.32
CA GLU A 561 -27.62 33.01 -11.60
C GLU A 561 -28.78 33.57 -10.73
N LEU A 562 -29.27 32.75 -9.79
CA LEU A 562 -30.33 33.12 -8.85
C LEU A 562 -30.04 34.43 -8.12
N ASP A 563 -28.78 34.66 -7.73
CA ASP A 563 -28.36 35.87 -7.03
C ASP A 563 -28.67 37.13 -7.87
N SER A 564 -28.39 37.10 -9.18
CA SER A 564 -28.71 38.21 -10.09
C SER A 564 -30.21 38.46 -10.20
N ILE A 565 -31.02 37.40 -10.24
CA ILE A 565 -32.49 37.53 -10.27
C ILE A 565 -32.98 38.20 -8.98
N ILE A 566 -32.42 37.82 -7.82
CA ILE A 566 -32.77 38.37 -6.52
C ILE A 566 -32.35 39.84 -6.40
N ASP A 567 -31.14 40.16 -6.84
CA ASP A 567 -30.59 41.51 -6.78
C ASP A 567 -31.40 42.49 -7.64
N GLU A 568 -31.84 42.07 -8.83
CA GLU A 568 -32.62 42.90 -9.74
C GLU A 568 -34.12 42.97 -9.36
N MET A 569 -34.73 41.85 -8.96
CA MET A 569 -36.19 41.75 -8.80
C MET A 569 -36.68 41.83 -7.34
N GLY A 570 -35.77 41.63 -6.39
CA GLY A 570 -36.02 41.58 -4.95
C GLY A 570 -36.36 40.18 -4.43
N ALA A 571 -35.71 39.80 -3.31
CA ALA A 571 -35.83 38.47 -2.70
C ALA A 571 -37.27 38.03 -2.38
N THR A 572 -38.13 38.96 -1.96
CA THR A 572 -39.51 38.66 -1.53
C THR A 572 -40.36 38.03 -2.65
N LYS A 573 -40.14 38.43 -3.91
CA LYS A 573 -40.90 37.94 -5.06
C LYS A 573 -40.51 36.50 -5.46
N VAL A 574 -39.25 36.12 -5.23
CA VAL A 574 -38.72 34.80 -5.54
C VAL A 574 -38.97 33.81 -4.40
N LYS A 575 -38.89 34.28 -3.15
CA LYS A 575 -38.92 33.44 -1.94
C LYS A 575 -40.10 32.46 -1.87
N GLN A 576 -41.33 32.96 -2.01
CA GLN A 576 -42.52 32.12 -1.81
C GLN A 576 -42.69 31.06 -2.89
N PRO A 577 -42.61 31.39 -4.21
CA PRO A 577 -42.63 30.39 -5.27
C PRO A 577 -41.52 29.33 -5.11
N LEU A 578 -40.30 29.78 -4.81
CA LEU A 578 -39.15 28.89 -4.65
C LEU A 578 -39.32 27.92 -3.48
N ARG A 579 -39.72 28.43 -2.31
CA ARG A 579 -39.96 27.60 -1.12
C ARG A 579 -41.08 26.58 -1.36
N TYR A 580 -42.13 26.98 -2.05
CA TYR A 580 -43.23 26.07 -2.43
C TYR A 580 -42.74 24.98 -3.38
N ALA A 581 -41.97 25.34 -4.41
CA ALA A 581 -41.40 24.38 -5.35
C ALA A 581 -40.45 23.38 -4.69
N ILE A 582 -39.53 23.84 -3.84
CA ILE A 582 -38.61 22.97 -3.10
C ILE A 582 -39.39 21.88 -2.33
N LYS A 583 -40.54 22.23 -1.73
CA LYS A 583 -41.35 21.28 -0.95
C LYS A 583 -42.21 20.36 -1.80
N GLN A 584 -42.76 20.84 -2.91
CA GLN A 584 -43.86 20.18 -3.60
C GLN A 584 -43.51 19.59 -4.98
N ALA A 585 -42.45 20.06 -5.63
CA ALA A 585 -42.18 19.76 -7.04
C ALA A 585 -42.04 18.25 -7.33
N SER A 586 -41.27 17.52 -6.51
CA SER A 586 -41.01 16.08 -6.73
C SER A 586 -42.25 15.20 -6.62
N HIS A 587 -43.29 15.63 -5.90
CA HIS A 587 -44.54 14.87 -5.81
C HIS A 587 -45.41 15.00 -7.06
N GLN A 588 -45.03 15.90 -7.98
CA GLN A 588 -45.85 16.33 -9.11
C GLN A 588 -45.12 16.15 -10.45
N ASP A 589 -44.10 15.29 -10.51
CA ASP A 589 -43.26 15.11 -11.71
C ASP A 589 -42.62 16.43 -12.20
N VAL A 590 -42.24 17.30 -11.27
CA VAL A 590 -41.55 18.56 -11.55
C VAL A 590 -40.20 18.56 -10.83
N GLY A 591 -39.13 18.82 -11.58
CA GLY A 591 -37.79 19.03 -11.06
C GLY A 591 -37.41 20.51 -11.03
N ILE A 592 -36.45 20.85 -10.19
CA ILE A 592 -35.86 22.19 -10.16
C ILE A 592 -34.33 22.12 -9.94
N ILE A 593 -33.58 22.84 -10.76
CA ILE A 593 -32.15 23.11 -10.56
C ILE A 593 -31.98 24.61 -10.35
N ILE A 594 -31.39 24.98 -9.22
CA ILE A 594 -31.17 26.37 -8.82
C ILE A 594 -29.67 26.60 -8.78
N ILE A 595 -29.19 27.60 -9.51
CA ILE A 595 -27.76 27.88 -9.62
C ILE A 595 -27.47 29.25 -9.03
N GLY A 596 -26.41 29.36 -8.23
CA GLY A 596 -26.02 30.63 -7.62
C GLY A 596 -24.55 30.71 -7.21
N GLN A 597 -24.09 31.89 -6.86
CA GLN A 597 -22.72 32.15 -6.44
C GLN A 597 -22.51 31.86 -4.96
N SER A 598 -23.50 32.13 -4.11
CA SER A 598 -23.34 31.97 -2.67
C SER A 598 -23.94 30.64 -2.18
N SER A 599 -23.17 29.94 -1.34
CA SER A 599 -23.64 28.73 -0.66
C SER A 599 -24.57 29.06 0.52
N ALA A 600 -24.57 30.29 1.04
CA ALA A 600 -25.30 30.64 2.26
C ALA A 600 -26.82 30.39 2.15
N ALA A 601 -27.47 29.98 3.25
CA ALA A 601 -28.91 29.69 3.24
C ALA A 601 -29.78 30.94 3.01
N ASN A 602 -29.29 32.10 3.44
CA ASN A 602 -30.00 33.38 3.46
C ASN A 602 -29.79 34.22 2.18
N VAL A 603 -29.20 33.66 1.12
CA VAL A 603 -29.14 34.29 -0.22
C VAL A 603 -30.51 34.79 -0.64
N VAL A 604 -31.53 33.97 -0.41
CA VAL A 604 -32.92 34.42 -0.41
C VAL A 604 -33.26 34.87 1.01
N SER A 605 -33.46 36.17 1.20
CA SER A 605 -33.69 36.76 2.52
C SER A 605 -34.78 36.02 3.33
N GLY A 606 -34.38 35.53 4.50
CA GLY A 606 -35.23 34.77 5.43
C GLY A 606 -35.57 33.34 5.02
N MET A 607 -34.79 32.71 4.13
CA MET A 607 -34.68 31.25 4.03
C MET A 607 -33.61 30.73 5.00
N THR A 608 -33.81 29.52 5.51
CA THR A 608 -32.89 28.85 6.45
C THR A 608 -32.38 27.54 5.85
N TRP A 609 -31.34 26.95 6.44
CA TRP A 609 -30.88 25.60 6.04
C TRP A 609 -31.99 24.55 6.11
N SER A 610 -32.97 24.72 7.01
CA SER A 610 -34.12 23.82 7.08
C SER A 610 -35.02 23.88 5.84
N ASP A 611 -35.14 25.04 5.19
CA ASP A 611 -35.90 25.18 3.95
C ASP A 611 -35.19 24.48 2.78
N TRP A 612 -33.85 24.43 2.81
CA TRP A 612 -33.00 23.80 1.80
C TRP A 612 -32.79 22.29 2.04
N ASN A 613 -33.23 21.73 3.18
CA ASN A 613 -33.07 20.31 3.50
C ASN A 613 -33.80 19.35 2.55
N SER A 614 -34.70 19.85 1.68
CA SER A 614 -35.37 19.03 0.66
C SER A 614 -34.69 19.08 -0.71
N THR A 615 -33.60 19.84 -0.84
CA THR A 615 -32.77 19.92 -2.05
C THR A 615 -31.47 19.16 -1.84
N ALA A 616 -31.04 18.42 -2.86
CA ALA A 616 -29.66 17.96 -2.95
C ALA A 616 -28.77 19.16 -3.33
N GLN A 617 -27.60 19.26 -2.72
CA GLN A 617 -26.75 20.45 -2.84
C GLN A 617 -25.37 20.08 -3.37
N PHE A 618 -24.89 20.88 -4.31
CA PHE A 618 -23.64 20.70 -5.03
C PHE A 618 -22.81 21.98 -4.90
N HIS A 619 -21.71 21.93 -4.16
CA HIS A 619 -20.86 23.10 -3.88
C HIS A 619 -19.49 22.93 -4.54
N LEU A 620 -19.22 23.72 -5.58
CA LEU A 620 -18.02 23.64 -6.39
C LEU A 620 -16.86 24.43 -5.78
N GLY A 621 -15.66 23.83 -5.79
CA GLY A 621 -14.42 24.49 -5.36
C GLY A 621 -14.53 25.09 -3.95
N ASP A 622 -14.07 26.34 -3.79
CA ASP A 622 -14.02 27.01 -2.48
C ASP A 622 -15.39 27.24 -1.82
N ASN A 623 -16.49 27.19 -2.58
CA ASN A 623 -17.82 27.26 -1.97
C ASN A 623 -18.15 26.04 -1.11
N ALA A 624 -17.48 24.91 -1.34
CA ALA A 624 -17.58 23.74 -0.45
C ALA A 624 -17.14 24.11 0.96
N LYS A 625 -16.03 24.85 1.11
CA LYS A 625 -15.53 25.29 2.42
C LYS A 625 -16.55 26.14 3.16
N LEU A 626 -17.05 27.19 2.51
CA LEU A 626 -18.06 28.08 3.09
C LEU A 626 -19.35 27.33 3.45
N PHE A 627 -19.76 26.36 2.64
CA PHE A 627 -20.90 25.51 2.94
C PHE A 627 -20.66 24.67 4.20
N ILE A 628 -19.52 23.99 4.29
CA ILE A 628 -19.16 23.13 5.43
C ILE A 628 -19.12 23.95 6.72
N GLU A 629 -18.47 25.11 6.70
CA GLU A 629 -18.37 26.03 7.85
C GLU A 629 -19.76 26.43 8.38
N ASN A 630 -20.69 26.76 7.48
CA ASN A 630 -22.01 27.28 7.84
C ASN A 630 -23.07 26.19 8.13
N ARG A 631 -22.95 25.00 7.52
CA ARG A 631 -23.99 23.95 7.61
C ARG A 631 -23.88 23.11 8.88
N TRP A 632 -22.65 22.85 9.32
CA TRP A 632 -22.31 22.03 10.50
C TRP A 632 -21.70 22.84 11.64
N ASP A 633 -22.05 24.13 11.74
CA ASP A 633 -21.60 24.98 12.85
C ASP A 633 -21.97 24.41 14.23
N LYS A 634 -23.08 23.67 14.32
CA LYS A 634 -23.52 22.98 15.54
C LYS A 634 -22.91 21.59 15.76
N GLU A 635 -22.11 21.09 14.81
CA GLU A 635 -21.48 19.76 14.83
C GLU A 635 -19.98 19.89 14.52
N PRO A 636 -19.18 20.45 15.47
CA PRO A 636 -17.82 20.88 15.20
C PRO A 636 -16.87 19.75 14.78
N GLU A 637 -17.02 18.55 15.34
CA GLU A 637 -16.19 17.39 14.98
C GLU A 637 -16.38 17.00 13.51
N LEU A 638 -17.63 16.91 13.06
CA LEU A 638 -17.98 16.57 11.68
C LEU A 638 -17.58 17.69 10.70
N ARG A 639 -17.76 18.95 11.12
CA ARG A 639 -17.27 20.12 10.38
C ARG A 639 -15.77 20.05 10.16
N ASP A 640 -15.00 19.80 11.22
CA ASP A 640 -13.55 19.77 11.17
C ASP A 640 -13.05 18.56 10.36
N GLU A 641 -13.73 17.40 10.42
CA GLU A 641 -13.50 16.26 9.52
C GLU A 641 -13.65 16.65 8.04
N TYR A 642 -14.77 17.28 7.68
CA TYR A 642 -15.02 17.70 6.31
C TYR A 642 -14.10 18.83 5.83
N LEU A 643 -13.71 19.76 6.69
CA LEU A 643 -12.72 20.79 6.35
C LEU A 643 -11.33 20.20 6.11
N LYS A 644 -10.94 19.19 6.88
CA LYS A 644 -9.70 18.45 6.63
C LYS A 644 -9.74 17.72 5.29
N GLN A 645 -10.84 17.03 5.00
CA GLN A 645 -11.05 16.38 3.70
C GLN A 645 -11.03 17.41 2.55
N PHE A 646 -11.71 18.56 2.71
CA PHE A 646 -11.69 19.65 1.73
C PHE A 646 -10.27 20.11 1.41
N ALA A 647 -9.45 20.39 2.43
CA ALA A 647 -8.07 20.83 2.24
C ALA A 647 -7.26 19.80 1.44
N THR A 648 -7.38 18.51 1.81
CA THR A 648 -6.72 17.41 1.08
C THR A 648 -7.16 17.32 -0.38
N VAL A 649 -8.47 17.41 -0.64
CA VAL A 649 -9.02 17.32 -2.00
C VAL A 649 -8.62 18.54 -2.85
N ARG A 650 -8.72 19.75 -2.29
CA ARG A 650 -8.33 20.99 -2.95
C ARG A 650 -6.85 20.96 -3.34
N ASP A 651 -5.98 20.65 -2.39
CA ASP A 651 -4.53 20.67 -2.61
C ASP A 651 -4.11 19.61 -3.64
N PHE A 652 -4.76 18.44 -3.62
CA PHE A 652 -4.56 17.39 -4.62
C PHE A 652 -4.94 17.86 -6.03
N TYR A 653 -6.15 18.38 -6.24
CA TYR A 653 -6.58 18.80 -7.58
C TYR A 653 -5.87 20.07 -8.05
N GLN A 654 -5.53 20.98 -7.16
CA GLN A 654 -4.71 22.16 -7.49
C GLN A 654 -3.34 21.72 -8.00
N ARG A 655 -2.64 20.85 -7.27
CA ARG A 655 -1.36 20.28 -7.69
C ARG A 655 -1.47 19.54 -9.03
N LYS A 656 -2.51 18.70 -9.20
CA LYS A 656 -2.75 17.95 -10.44
C LYS A 656 -2.94 18.89 -11.63
N ASN A 657 -3.65 20.01 -11.44
CA ASN A 657 -3.82 21.02 -12.48
C ASN A 657 -2.49 21.76 -12.75
N ASP A 658 -1.75 22.14 -11.71
CA ASP A 658 -0.46 22.83 -11.83
C ASP A 658 0.59 21.97 -12.56
N GLU A 659 0.68 20.68 -12.23
CA GLU A 659 1.57 19.70 -12.88
C GLU A 659 1.27 19.52 -14.37
N LEU A 660 0.00 19.63 -14.75
CA LEU A 660 -0.47 19.53 -16.12
C LEU A 660 -0.49 20.88 -16.85
N GLY A 661 -0.15 21.98 -16.16
CA GLY A 661 -0.20 23.33 -16.71
C GLY A 661 -1.62 23.80 -17.07
N LEU A 662 -2.64 23.26 -16.39
CA LEU A 662 -4.05 23.57 -16.63
C LEU A 662 -4.51 24.80 -15.83
N THR A 663 -5.19 25.71 -16.49
CA THR A 663 -5.83 26.90 -15.92
C THR A 663 -7.33 26.69 -15.78
N ILE A 664 -7.99 27.46 -14.91
CA ILE A 664 -9.44 27.32 -14.67
C ILE A 664 -10.32 27.49 -15.93
N SER A 665 -9.80 28.18 -16.95
CA SER A 665 -10.45 28.34 -18.26
C SER A 665 -10.39 27.10 -19.14
N ASP A 666 -9.48 26.16 -18.86
CA ASP A 666 -9.31 24.97 -19.69
C ASP A 666 -10.45 23.98 -19.47
N TYR A 667 -10.94 23.40 -20.56
CA TYR A 667 -12.00 22.38 -20.54
C TYR A 667 -11.60 21.14 -19.74
N GLY A 668 -10.31 20.77 -19.82
CA GLY A 668 -9.73 19.64 -19.09
C GLY A 668 -9.34 19.93 -17.64
N TYR A 669 -9.54 21.16 -17.14
CA TYR A 669 -9.21 21.52 -15.75
C TYR A 669 -9.99 20.62 -14.78
N PHE A 670 -9.26 19.95 -13.89
CA PHE A 670 -9.86 19.06 -12.89
C PHE A 670 -10.61 19.88 -11.86
N ARG A 671 -11.90 19.56 -11.69
CA ARG A 671 -12.80 20.22 -10.75
C ARG A 671 -13.37 19.18 -9.81
N PHE A 672 -13.70 19.63 -8.61
CA PHE A 672 -14.37 18.81 -7.61
C PHE A 672 -15.51 19.61 -6.98
N ALA A 673 -16.41 18.88 -6.34
CA ALA A 673 -17.47 19.46 -5.54
C ALA A 673 -17.72 18.67 -4.27
N PHE A 674 -18.31 19.35 -3.30
CA PHE A 674 -18.89 18.74 -2.12
C PHE A 674 -20.39 18.54 -2.33
N VAL A 675 -20.85 17.32 -2.13
CA VAL A 675 -22.23 16.89 -2.38
C VAL A 675 -22.91 16.59 -1.05
N ALA A 676 -23.99 17.30 -0.77
CA ALA A 676 -24.82 17.11 0.41
C ALA A 676 -26.24 16.74 -0.02
N ILE A 677 -26.59 15.47 0.17
CA ILE A 677 -27.90 14.91 -0.16
C ILE A 677 -28.68 14.72 1.13
N PRO A 678 -29.99 15.07 1.19
CA PRO A 678 -30.81 14.86 2.37
C PRO A 678 -30.75 13.42 2.88
N ASN A 679 -30.54 13.25 4.19
CA ASN A 679 -30.46 11.94 4.87
C ASN A 679 -29.29 11.03 4.41
N GLN A 680 -28.27 11.57 3.74
CA GLN A 680 -27.06 10.83 3.38
C GLN A 680 -25.80 11.50 3.95
N LYS A 681 -24.74 10.71 4.18
CA LYS A 681 -23.43 11.26 4.54
C LYS A 681 -22.91 12.08 3.35
N ALA A 682 -22.53 13.34 3.58
CA ALA A 682 -21.96 14.19 2.54
C ALA A 682 -20.56 13.71 2.13
N TYR A 683 -20.18 13.95 0.88
CA TYR A 683 -18.92 13.45 0.30
C TYR A 683 -18.40 14.37 -0.81
N PHE A 684 -17.12 14.22 -1.15
CA PHE A 684 -16.51 14.89 -2.31
C PHE A 684 -16.63 14.03 -3.57
N ILE A 685 -16.76 14.69 -4.72
CA ILE A 685 -16.78 14.04 -6.03
C ILE A 685 -16.01 14.86 -7.06
N GLU A 686 -15.31 14.18 -7.96
CA GLU A 686 -14.71 14.78 -9.15
C GLU A 686 -15.80 15.09 -10.19
N ILE A 687 -15.74 16.27 -10.78
CA ILE A 687 -16.67 16.68 -11.84
C ILE A 687 -16.08 16.25 -13.19
N PRO A 688 -16.88 15.66 -14.09
CA PRO A 688 -16.44 15.36 -15.45
C PRO A 688 -15.84 16.59 -16.15
N ALA A 689 -14.85 16.37 -17.01
CA ALA A 689 -14.26 17.43 -17.81
C ALA A 689 -15.32 18.10 -18.70
N PHE A 690 -15.20 19.41 -18.90
CA PHE A 690 -16.16 20.20 -19.67
C PHE A 690 -15.89 20.10 -21.16
N ILE A 691 -15.89 18.88 -21.70
CA ILE A 691 -15.72 18.66 -23.14
C ILE A 691 -17.07 18.88 -23.79
N PHE A 692 -17.33 20.11 -24.23
CA PHE A 692 -18.51 20.41 -25.05
C PHE A 692 -18.16 20.13 -26.51
N GLU A 693 -18.88 19.22 -27.14
CA GLU A 693 -18.90 19.17 -28.60
C GLU A 693 -19.49 20.50 -29.10
N PRO A 694 -18.83 21.21 -30.02
CA PRO A 694 -19.40 22.41 -30.59
C PRO A 694 -20.69 22.01 -31.30
N VAL A 695 -21.82 22.42 -30.73
CA VAL A 695 -23.10 22.37 -31.45
C VAL A 695 -22.90 23.27 -32.66
N GLU A 696 -22.96 22.69 -33.87
CA GLU A 696 -23.06 23.46 -35.10
C GLU A 696 -24.23 24.41 -34.91
N LYS A 697 -23.92 25.70 -34.71
CA LYS A 697 -24.96 26.73 -34.63
C LYS A 697 -25.74 26.60 -35.94
N PRO A 698 -27.06 26.33 -35.92
CA PRO A 698 -27.84 26.40 -37.14
C PRO A 698 -27.62 27.80 -37.69
N GLU A 699 -27.09 27.87 -38.91
CA GLU A 699 -26.88 29.12 -39.61
C GLU A 699 -28.17 29.93 -39.50
N ALA A 700 -28.08 31.06 -38.80
CA ALA A 700 -29.16 32.02 -38.77
C ALA A 700 -29.42 32.39 -40.22
N SER A 701 -30.57 31.94 -40.73
CA SER A 701 -31.13 32.38 -42.00
C SER A 701 -31.04 33.89 -42.03
N ALA A 702 -30.19 34.39 -42.93
CA ALA A 702 -29.98 35.81 -43.16
C ALA A 702 -31.32 36.49 -43.45
N GLN A 703 -31.83 37.22 -42.47
CA GLN A 703 -32.70 38.36 -42.74
C GLN A 703 -31.79 39.57 -42.80
N LEU A 704 -31.72 40.14 -44.01
CA LEU A 704 -31.13 41.42 -44.29
C LEU A 704 -31.66 42.45 -43.30
N ASP A 705 -30.76 43.24 -42.71
CA ASP A 705 -31.04 44.65 -42.54
C ASP A 705 -29.79 45.48 -42.82
N GLU A 706 -30.04 46.51 -43.60
CA GLU A 706 -29.13 47.40 -44.29
C GLU A 706 -28.40 48.39 -43.36
N LYS A 707 -27.26 48.86 -43.88
CA LYS A 707 -26.52 50.09 -43.57
C LYS A 707 -25.70 50.11 -42.28
N ILE A 708 -24.37 50.09 -42.47
CA ILE A 708 -23.52 51.29 -42.34
C ILE A 708 -22.19 51.02 -43.06
N GLU A 709 -21.81 51.97 -43.92
CA GLU A 709 -20.55 52.01 -44.69
C GLU A 709 -19.34 52.47 -43.84
N PRO A 710 -18.10 52.29 -44.35
CA PRO A 710 -16.91 52.09 -43.55
C PRO A 710 -16.06 53.35 -43.39
N ILE A 711 -15.35 53.47 -42.26
CA ILE A 711 -14.20 54.37 -42.16
C ILE A 711 -12.95 53.53 -41.91
N ALA A 712 -12.15 53.43 -42.96
CA ALA A 712 -10.78 52.99 -42.95
C ALA A 712 -9.84 54.15 -42.59
N HIS A 713 -8.89 53.91 -41.69
CA HIS A 713 -7.45 54.17 -41.83
C HIS A 713 -6.77 53.84 -40.49
N ALA A 714 -6.05 52.71 -40.41
CA ALA A 714 -4.59 52.59 -40.62
C ALA A 714 -3.82 52.81 -39.29
N VAL A 715 -2.91 51.95 -38.83
CA VAL A 715 -1.65 51.56 -39.49
C VAL A 715 -1.02 50.33 -38.79
N ARG A 716 -0.61 49.36 -39.63
CA ARG A 716 0.51 48.38 -39.55
C ARG A 716 0.64 47.38 -38.39
N SER A 717 0.62 46.10 -38.74
CA SER A 717 1.85 45.32 -39.01
C SER A 717 1.49 43.93 -39.58
N THR A 718 1.95 43.67 -40.80
CA THR A 718 1.83 42.45 -41.58
C THR A 718 2.92 41.44 -41.23
N ALA A 719 2.56 40.16 -41.07
CA ALA A 719 3.45 39.03 -41.36
C ALA A 719 2.61 37.89 -41.96
N GLN A 720 2.66 37.75 -43.28
CA GLN A 720 2.28 36.50 -43.95
C GLN A 720 3.41 35.47 -43.71
N PRO A 721 3.10 34.22 -43.32
CA PRO A 721 4.09 33.15 -43.35
C PRO A 721 4.31 32.71 -44.80
N THR A 722 5.57 32.72 -45.24
CA THR A 722 6.03 32.15 -46.51
C THR A 722 5.82 30.63 -46.53
N PRO A 723 5.57 30.02 -47.70
CA PRO A 723 5.44 28.57 -47.81
C PRO A 723 6.80 27.90 -47.49
N GLU A 724 6.84 27.10 -46.42
CA GLU A 724 8.03 26.33 -46.05
C GLU A 724 8.27 25.20 -47.08
N ASN A 725 9.42 25.23 -47.77
CA ASN A 725 9.88 24.11 -48.60
C ASN A 725 10.63 23.09 -47.75
N CYS A 726 10.68 21.83 -48.21
CA CYS A 726 11.43 20.79 -47.51
C CYS A 726 12.91 21.16 -47.35
N PRO A 727 13.47 21.21 -46.13
CA PRO A 727 14.85 21.63 -45.90
C PRO A 727 15.89 20.63 -46.42
N LYS A 728 15.48 19.41 -46.80
CA LYS A 728 16.38 18.38 -47.31
C LYS A 728 16.46 18.34 -48.84
N CYS A 729 15.35 18.53 -49.54
CA CYS A 729 15.30 18.39 -51.01
C CYS A 729 14.66 19.58 -51.74
N GLY A 730 14.23 20.62 -51.03
CA GLY A 730 13.59 21.80 -51.62
C GLY A 730 12.16 21.58 -52.12
N SER A 731 11.61 20.38 -52.01
CA SER A 731 10.25 20.06 -52.48
C SER A 731 9.16 20.81 -51.70
N THR A 732 8.14 21.27 -52.43
CA THR A 732 6.89 21.86 -51.92
C THR A 732 5.82 20.81 -51.58
N ASN A 733 6.06 19.52 -51.89
CA ASN A 733 5.08 18.45 -51.72
C ASN A 733 5.12 17.89 -50.28
N LEU A 734 4.41 18.58 -49.39
CA LEU A 734 4.41 18.31 -47.95
C LEU A 734 3.13 17.60 -47.48
N GLY A 735 3.30 16.63 -46.58
CA GLY A 735 2.23 16.05 -45.77
C GLY A 735 2.40 16.42 -44.29
N THR A 736 1.33 16.32 -43.52
CA THR A 736 1.39 16.46 -42.05
C THR A 736 1.73 15.12 -41.40
N HIS A 737 2.50 15.14 -40.33
CA HIS A 737 2.83 13.96 -39.54
C HIS A 737 2.62 14.26 -38.04
N GLY A 738 1.35 14.35 -37.67
CA GLY A 738 0.90 14.86 -36.37
C GLY A 738 0.77 16.38 -36.34
N ALA A 739 0.24 16.91 -35.24
CA ALA A 739 -0.21 18.31 -35.14
C ALA A 739 0.89 19.39 -35.29
N LEU A 740 2.17 19.04 -35.14
CA LEU A 740 3.29 20.00 -35.09
C LEU A 740 4.49 19.61 -35.96
N ARG A 741 4.32 18.69 -36.93
CA ARG A 741 5.43 18.24 -37.80
C ARG A 741 4.99 18.09 -39.25
N HIS A 742 5.82 18.57 -40.16
CA HIS A 742 5.72 18.32 -41.60
C HIS A 742 6.55 17.10 -41.98
N LYS A 743 6.05 16.30 -42.94
CA LYS A 743 6.76 15.21 -43.61
C LYS A 743 6.80 15.48 -45.10
N CYS A 744 7.98 15.56 -45.70
CA CYS A 744 8.10 15.63 -47.14
C CYS A 744 7.70 14.28 -47.76
N LYS A 745 6.78 14.31 -48.72
CA LYS A 745 6.31 13.09 -49.39
C LYS A 745 7.36 12.52 -50.35
N ASP A 746 8.26 13.35 -50.85
CA ASP A 746 9.24 12.92 -51.86
C ASP A 746 10.51 12.33 -51.24
N CYS A 747 10.99 12.85 -50.11
CA CYS A 747 12.22 12.35 -49.46
C CYS A 747 12.00 11.75 -48.06
N GLY A 748 10.76 11.73 -47.57
CA GLY A 748 10.37 11.14 -46.29
C GLY A 748 10.83 11.90 -45.03
N LYS A 749 11.59 12.99 -45.17
CA LYS A 749 12.12 13.76 -44.03
C LYS A 749 10.99 14.44 -43.26
N THR A 750 11.05 14.35 -41.93
CA THR A 750 10.15 15.04 -41.00
C THR A 750 10.87 16.19 -40.28
N TRP A 751 10.21 17.32 -40.09
CA TRP A 751 10.69 18.46 -39.29
C TRP A 751 9.51 19.17 -38.61
N LYS A 752 9.78 19.96 -37.57
CA LYS A 752 8.75 20.76 -36.87
C LYS A 752 8.45 22.02 -37.69
N SER A 753 7.17 22.39 -37.84
CA SER A 753 6.81 23.71 -38.39
C SER A 753 7.34 24.79 -37.45
N LYS A 754 7.95 25.86 -37.98
CA LYS A 754 8.46 26.95 -37.14
C LYS A 754 7.35 27.78 -36.51
#